data_AF-A0A953AXW0-F1
#
_entry.id   AF-A0A953AXW0-F1
#
_cell.length_a   1.000
_cell.length_b   1.000
_cell.length_c   1.000
_cell.angle_alpha   90.00
_cell.angle_beta   90.00
_cell.angle_gamma   90.00
#
_symmetry.space_group_name_H-M   'P 1'
#
loop_
_entity.id
_entity.type
_entity.pdbx_description
1 polymer ?
#
loop_
_entity_poly.entity_id
_entity_poly.type
_entity_poly.pdbx_seq_one_letter_code
_entity_poly.pdbx_strand_id
1 'polypeptide(L)'
;MFKRMVWRPWYVAVAAVFGAFIACFQPPVDPNGRCKIEGTCECVSRADCPPDKDCINGRCAVLELDAGPRHGALGAVCATGSDCESGFCLPAGPGRTPVCSVPCEPVDGGVGVCPGGWECKAATFGDAGFSRVCVPPFNALCLACTKDSDCNVSGDLCVHPGGDGGTGFCGRDCSQSGCPDGYRCEPVPGDDGGIRGEQCVPVAGTCECSDLTVGLGRACRAGGPLGTCYGFELCQADGTWAGCNAPSPSQEVCNGVDDDCDGLVDDDDPSIDVSALPKSPPYPSCMNGVAGACVGVWDCVPNDGGPGASWVCGAPAPREELCNGLDDDCNGAIDEPFLNVKKQYQDVHHCGACGYDCEEAIDHLAQDGADGGPAPGSVACELRSGAPTCVPKACAPGFAPFPPDAPVMCQRVIGSSCRACTVDADCNAFGDRCIAMGSDPGTWCAQACDVDAPYEGCTGQIGQQGCCPSGYTCEQRGADKLCIPEGETCTCQPSREGATRSCLVSIPGATCLGLQTCGSDSAWASCDTSETTIELCDNADNNCDGLVDEPFKNTRGSGTYDTDTHCGSCNINCVAQWSPTIQHAIGGCRAGPAIAPTCEIVQCTSESIPGGGACQVDADCGAGRVCHPLYRQCVQACTSAAGCPGGACVDGFCTATCNTDADCVARFGRPSTCSNGTCAVDYQFVNADHEPTNGCECPAATGVVDEPDLYAGYPDAGSPYVDRDCDLVDGVAATSLFVRAGASGGNGTRAQPFGSIGAAIAAFNPATHSAILVAAGSYFEQVVLKNGVKLYGGYSSDFSRRDVVAFPTLIESPEPNFASGSFRRGTVNAENITSPTVFAGFTVRGYDVTFRPAPGQPGMNSYAIYVKNSTSALTIANNHVVGGRGGDAAAGTPGKAGANGGVGANGLNSKECQSATCAGESQPGGAGGTNPSCPSANGNAGASVQGNNVASFMPQGYQPPLGKNGLGAQNGNYNHPVNAPPIVAALCKYDCTIPATGVNGGSAQNGTDGSPGQGGAGCQMAKGAIVGDEWVVSGGSAGSNGTAATGGGGGGAGGGVFNSNTGTGCTVGNLVGDLGGTGGGGGAGGCGGTAGDGGGSGGGSFGIFVVFTSAPTSVPVIHGNIVDPGAGGRGGNGGP
;
A
#
# COMPACT_ATOMS: atom_id res chain seq x y z
N MET A 1 15.29 72.56 -34.56
CA MET A 1 15.90 71.63 -33.57
C MET A 1 15.10 70.34 -33.61
N PHE A 2 15.23 69.67 -34.76
CA PHE A 2 15.68 68.28 -34.96
C PHE A 2 14.61 67.26 -34.54
N LYS A 3 13.40 67.33 -35.15
CA LYS A 3 12.94 66.88 -36.50
C LYS A 3 12.53 65.39 -36.47
N ARG A 4 11.20 65.14 -36.53
CA ARG A 4 10.43 64.65 -37.72
C ARG A 4 10.53 63.11 -37.85
N MET A 5 9.52 62.32 -38.18
CA MET A 5 8.44 62.42 -39.18
C MET A 5 7.57 61.14 -38.99
N VAL A 6 6.22 61.17 -39.05
CA VAL A 6 5.39 60.81 -40.24
C VAL A 6 5.46 59.28 -40.54
N TRP A 7 4.42 58.47 -40.67
CA TRP A 7 3.02 58.63 -41.10
C TRP A 7 2.19 57.35 -40.80
N ARG A 8 0.88 57.52 -40.69
CA ARG A 8 -0.23 56.54 -40.84
C ARG A 8 -0.40 56.22 -42.37
N PRO A 9 -1.40 55.48 -42.94
CA PRO A 9 -2.53 54.68 -42.38
C PRO A 9 -2.98 53.46 -43.30
N TRP A 10 -4.21 52.92 -43.08
CA TRP A 10 -5.10 52.08 -43.97
C TRP A 10 -4.80 50.58 -44.06
N TYR A 11 -5.72 49.61 -44.11
CA TYR A 11 -7.19 49.42 -43.93
C TYR A 11 -7.44 48.00 -44.51
N VAL A 12 -8.01 47.04 -43.76
CA VAL A 12 -8.99 45.98 -44.17
C VAL A 12 -9.42 45.32 -42.85
N ALA A 13 -10.44 45.84 -42.15
CA ALA A 13 -11.89 45.55 -42.30
C ALA A 13 -12.27 44.17 -41.71
N VAL A 14 -12.84 44.12 -40.48
CA VAL A 14 -14.29 44.25 -40.13
C VAL A 14 -14.99 42.90 -40.35
N ALA A 15 -15.77 42.28 -39.45
CA ALA A 15 -16.44 42.59 -38.18
C ALA A 15 -16.61 41.24 -37.45
N ALA A 16 -16.72 41.16 -36.13
CA ALA A 16 -17.92 41.39 -35.30
C ALA A 16 -17.61 40.61 -33.99
N VAL A 17 -17.89 40.98 -32.75
CA VAL A 17 -18.67 42.02 -32.06
C VAL A 17 -18.12 41.97 -30.62
N PHE A 18 -17.38 42.98 -30.16
CA PHE A 18 -17.76 43.92 -29.09
C PHE A 18 -18.66 43.37 -27.96
N GLY A 19 -18.11 43.37 -26.74
CA GLY A 19 -18.86 43.74 -25.54
C GLY A 19 -18.59 42.91 -24.30
N ALA A 20 -17.60 43.30 -23.48
CA ALA A 20 -17.73 43.48 -22.03
C ALA A 20 -16.35 43.51 -21.34
N PHE A 21 -15.88 44.70 -20.97
CA PHE A 21 -14.79 44.90 -20.01
C PHE A 21 -15.21 45.97 -19.00
N ILE A 22 -16.39 45.81 -18.40
CA ILE A 22 -16.79 46.46 -17.13
C ILE A 22 -17.78 45.50 -16.44
N ALA A 23 -17.26 44.61 -15.59
CA ALA A 23 -18.00 43.98 -14.47
C ALA A 23 -16.98 43.26 -13.57
N CYS A 24 -16.34 44.02 -12.68
CA CYS A 24 -15.83 43.43 -11.45
C CYS A 24 -17.02 43.27 -10.49
N PHE A 25 -17.07 42.12 -9.82
CA PHE A 25 -18.05 41.70 -8.79
C PHE A 25 -19.45 41.33 -9.30
N GLN A 26 -19.63 40.08 -9.74
CA GLN A 26 -20.57 39.05 -9.20
C GLN A 26 -20.38 37.72 -9.97
N PRO A 27 -20.19 36.55 -9.33
CA PRO A 27 -20.23 35.25 -10.00
C PRO A 27 -21.68 34.75 -10.24
N PRO A 28 -21.91 33.89 -11.26
CA PRO A 28 -23.23 33.37 -11.62
C PRO A 28 -23.75 32.35 -10.60
N VAL A 29 -25.06 32.40 -10.33
CA VAL A 29 -25.82 31.50 -9.44
C VAL A 29 -26.38 30.33 -10.26
N ASP A 30 -26.24 29.10 -9.76
CA ASP A 30 -26.81 27.85 -10.29
C ASP A 30 -28.35 27.78 -10.07
N PRO A 31 -29.15 27.30 -11.06
CA PRO A 31 -30.60 27.08 -10.91
C PRO A 31 -31.05 26.07 -9.83
N ASN A 32 -30.16 25.29 -9.19
CA ASN A 32 -30.51 24.38 -8.10
C ASN A 32 -30.26 24.93 -6.67
N GLY A 33 -29.89 26.19 -6.52
CA GLY A 33 -30.09 26.94 -5.26
C GLY A 33 -29.37 26.44 -4.00
N ARG A 34 -28.14 25.90 -4.08
CA ARG A 34 -27.40 25.40 -2.89
C ARG A 34 -26.01 26.00 -2.61
N CYS A 35 -25.66 27.21 -3.09
CA CYS A 35 -24.47 27.91 -2.58
C CYS A 35 -24.79 29.39 -2.26
N LYS A 36 -24.48 29.83 -1.03
CA LYS A 36 -24.32 31.25 -0.65
C LYS A 36 -22.86 31.50 -0.25
N ILE A 37 -22.39 32.70 -0.58
CA ILE A 37 -20.98 33.12 -0.61
C ILE A 37 -20.42 33.26 0.81
N GLU A 38 -19.59 32.31 1.25
CA GLU A 38 -18.49 32.43 2.25
C GLU A 38 -17.78 31.06 2.52
N GLY A 39 -17.37 30.33 1.47
CA GLY A 39 -16.37 29.25 1.62
C GLY A 39 -16.85 27.88 2.13
N THR A 40 -18.16 27.61 2.12
CA THR A 40 -18.72 26.28 2.43
C THR A 40 -19.61 25.81 1.27
N CYS A 41 -19.09 24.99 0.35
CA CYS A 41 -19.96 24.17 -0.52
C CYS A 41 -19.55 22.71 -0.31
N GLU A 42 -20.48 21.92 0.23
CA GLU A 42 -20.34 20.48 0.42
C GLU A 42 -20.74 19.69 -0.82
N CYS A 43 -19.75 19.09 -1.48
CA CYS A 43 -19.97 18.14 -2.57
C CYS A 43 -20.49 16.81 -1.97
N VAL A 44 -21.32 16.09 -2.71
CA VAL A 44 -21.87 14.79 -2.27
C VAL A 44 -21.29 13.66 -3.13
N SER A 45 -20.85 13.99 -4.34
CA SER A 45 -20.24 13.07 -5.29
C SER A 45 -19.19 13.77 -6.15
N ARG A 46 -18.34 12.98 -6.82
CA ARG A 46 -17.35 13.51 -7.79
C ARG A 46 -17.96 14.42 -8.86
N ALA A 47 -19.21 14.17 -9.25
CA ALA A 47 -19.91 14.96 -10.27
C ALA A 47 -20.15 16.42 -9.84
N ASP A 48 -20.08 16.71 -8.54
CA ASP A 48 -20.23 18.05 -7.97
C ASP A 48 -18.92 18.85 -8.03
N CYS A 49 -17.83 18.24 -8.54
CA CYS A 49 -16.47 18.80 -8.56
C CYS A 49 -15.89 18.98 -9.98
N PRO A 50 -14.95 19.94 -10.17
CA PRO A 50 -14.24 20.11 -11.44
C PRO A 50 -13.52 18.83 -11.91
N PRO A 51 -13.25 18.63 -13.22
CA PRO A 51 -12.69 17.39 -13.77
C PRO A 51 -11.35 16.92 -13.18
N ASP A 52 -10.61 17.82 -12.53
CA ASP A 52 -9.32 17.62 -11.87
C ASP A 52 -9.42 17.46 -10.34
N LYS A 53 -10.63 17.37 -9.78
CA LYS A 53 -10.88 17.30 -8.33
C LYS A 53 -11.98 16.28 -8.02
N ASP A 54 -11.83 15.62 -6.89
CA ASP A 54 -12.80 14.69 -6.34
C ASP A 54 -13.51 15.30 -5.13
N CYS A 55 -14.66 14.74 -4.81
CA CYS A 55 -15.41 15.17 -3.64
C CYS A 55 -14.90 14.46 -2.38
N ILE A 56 -14.22 15.19 -1.51
CA ILE A 56 -13.60 14.66 -0.29
C ILE A 56 -14.12 15.47 0.89
N ASN A 57 -14.83 14.82 1.83
CA ASN A 57 -15.40 15.44 3.03
C ASN A 57 -16.25 16.69 2.72
N GLY A 58 -17.11 16.62 1.71
CA GLY A 58 -17.88 17.78 1.30
C GLY A 58 -17.00 18.93 0.79
N ARG A 59 -15.84 18.68 0.17
CA ARG A 59 -15.13 19.73 -0.57
C ARG A 59 -14.46 19.15 -1.80
N CYS A 60 -14.48 19.92 -2.88
CA CYS A 60 -13.76 19.56 -4.09
C CYS A 60 -12.26 19.77 -3.90
N ALA A 61 -11.52 18.69 -3.74
CA ALA A 61 -10.08 18.66 -3.51
C ALA A 61 -9.41 17.74 -4.55
N VAL A 62 -8.12 17.96 -4.81
CA VAL A 62 -7.33 17.01 -5.62
C VAL A 62 -7.08 15.79 -4.74
N LEU A 63 -7.37 14.58 -5.23
CA LEU A 63 -6.91 13.35 -4.58
C LEU A 63 -5.37 13.32 -4.70
N GLU A 64 -4.68 13.87 -3.72
CA GLU A 64 -3.34 13.37 -3.37
C GLU A 64 -3.56 12.23 -2.38
N LEU A 65 -3.67 11.02 -2.94
CA LEU A 65 -3.55 9.79 -2.16
C LEU A 65 -2.08 9.69 -1.73
N ASP A 66 -1.73 10.32 -0.61
CA ASP A 66 -0.52 10.01 0.16
C ASP A 66 -0.75 8.70 0.92
N ALA A 67 0.23 7.83 1.18
CA ALA A 67 1.57 7.63 0.65
C ALA A 67 1.88 6.16 0.95
N GLY A 68 1.97 5.31 -0.07
CA GLY A 68 2.87 4.15 -0.01
C GLY A 68 4.24 4.60 -0.52
N PRO A 69 5.31 3.79 -0.39
CA PRO A 69 6.65 4.14 -0.89
C PRO A 69 6.50 4.61 -2.34
N ARG A 70 6.75 5.91 -2.58
CA ARG A 70 6.52 6.53 -3.88
C ARG A 70 7.57 5.99 -4.84
N HIS A 71 7.23 4.91 -5.54
CA HIS A 71 8.02 4.38 -6.64
C HIS A 71 8.31 5.51 -7.64
N GLY A 72 9.59 5.90 -7.72
CA GLY A 72 10.08 6.91 -8.66
C GLY A 72 10.31 8.31 -8.12
N ALA A 73 10.11 8.56 -6.82
CA ALA A 73 10.47 9.82 -6.16
C ALA A 73 12.00 10.01 -6.04
N LEU A 74 12.47 11.23 -5.71
CA LEU A 74 13.90 11.51 -5.49
C LEU A 74 14.48 10.55 -4.43
N GLY A 75 15.49 9.76 -4.79
CA GLY A 75 16.11 8.75 -3.91
C GLY A 75 15.62 7.32 -4.14
N ALA A 76 14.46 7.11 -4.77
CA ALA A 76 13.92 5.77 -5.02
C ALA A 76 14.82 4.96 -5.96
N VAL A 77 14.95 3.64 -5.74
CA VAL A 77 15.77 2.77 -6.61
C VAL A 77 15.18 2.71 -8.01
N CYS A 78 16.04 2.83 -9.02
CA CYS A 78 15.64 2.80 -10.43
C CYS A 78 16.58 1.94 -11.27
N ALA A 79 16.07 1.40 -12.38
CA ALA A 79 16.90 0.76 -13.40
C ALA A 79 17.07 1.65 -14.64
N THR A 80 16.06 2.46 -14.94
CA THR A 80 15.96 3.34 -16.10
C THR A 80 15.21 4.62 -15.74
N GLY A 81 15.35 5.66 -16.57
CA GLY A 81 14.67 6.93 -16.33
C GLY A 81 13.14 6.84 -16.25
N SER A 82 12.52 5.82 -16.87
CA SER A 82 11.07 5.60 -16.78
C SER A 82 10.59 5.11 -15.42
N ASP A 83 11.51 4.65 -14.57
CA ASP A 83 11.19 4.24 -13.20
C ASP A 83 11.12 5.44 -12.25
N CYS A 84 11.44 6.64 -12.76
CA CYS A 84 11.50 7.89 -11.99
C CYS A 84 10.44 8.88 -12.50
N GLU A 85 9.71 9.50 -11.57
CA GLU A 85 8.72 10.54 -11.88
C GLU A 85 9.35 11.71 -12.65
N SER A 86 10.61 12.00 -12.34
CA SER A 86 11.41 13.03 -12.98
C SER A 86 11.95 12.65 -14.36
N GLY A 87 11.89 11.38 -14.74
CA GLY A 87 12.55 10.84 -15.94
C GLY A 87 14.06 10.59 -15.79
N PHE A 88 14.67 10.91 -14.63
CA PHE A 88 16.12 10.80 -14.42
C PHE A 88 16.46 9.69 -13.42
N CYS A 89 17.04 8.60 -13.94
CA CYS A 89 17.65 7.56 -13.12
C CYS A 89 19.16 7.71 -13.13
N LEU A 90 19.75 8.01 -11.98
CA LEU A 90 21.19 8.06 -11.82
C LEU A 90 21.77 6.65 -11.83
N PRO A 91 22.85 6.37 -12.58
CA PRO A 91 23.52 5.07 -12.53
C PRO A 91 24.06 4.73 -11.13
N ALA A 92 24.42 3.47 -10.91
CA ALA A 92 25.07 3.07 -9.66
C ALA A 92 26.40 3.83 -9.46
N GLY A 93 26.57 4.47 -8.31
CA GLY A 93 27.82 5.10 -7.86
C GLY A 93 28.67 4.15 -7.00
N PRO A 94 29.84 4.59 -6.52
CA PRO A 94 30.70 3.79 -5.64
C PRO A 94 29.96 3.37 -4.36
N GLY A 95 29.65 2.08 -4.23
CA GLY A 95 28.96 1.52 -3.07
C GLY A 95 27.47 1.85 -2.99
N ARG A 96 26.82 2.32 -4.06
CA ARG A 96 25.41 2.74 -4.06
C ARG A 96 24.64 2.14 -5.23
N THR A 97 23.34 1.88 -5.02
CA THR A 97 22.39 1.47 -6.05
C THR A 97 22.00 2.66 -6.96
N PRO A 98 21.49 2.41 -8.18
CA PRO A 98 20.98 3.48 -9.02
C PRO A 98 19.68 4.04 -8.44
N VAL A 99 19.55 5.37 -8.40
CA VAL A 99 18.45 6.07 -7.73
C VAL A 99 17.86 7.18 -8.58
N CYS A 100 16.58 7.44 -8.39
CA CYS A 100 15.85 8.51 -9.05
C CYS A 100 16.34 9.87 -8.57
N SER A 101 16.49 10.78 -9.53
CA SER A 101 17.04 12.13 -9.32
C SER A 101 16.09 13.16 -9.89
N VAL A 102 16.14 14.40 -9.43
CA VAL A 102 15.36 15.51 -9.98
C VAL A 102 16.27 16.53 -10.69
N PRO A 103 15.77 17.33 -11.64
CA PRO A 103 16.53 18.46 -12.18
C PRO A 103 16.78 19.50 -11.08
N CYS A 104 17.94 20.17 -11.10
CA CYS A 104 18.22 21.21 -10.11
C CYS A 104 17.30 22.41 -10.29
N GLU A 105 16.83 23.00 -9.18
CA GLU A 105 16.03 24.22 -9.26
C GLU A 105 16.90 25.43 -9.63
N PRO A 106 16.48 26.25 -10.61
CA PRO A 106 17.22 27.45 -11.01
C PRO A 106 17.10 28.56 -9.95
N VAL A 107 18.23 29.16 -9.59
CA VAL A 107 18.31 30.40 -8.79
C VAL A 107 19.00 31.48 -9.59
N ASP A 108 18.43 32.69 -9.59
CA ASP A 108 18.96 33.85 -10.33
C ASP A 108 20.39 34.18 -9.90
N GLY A 109 21.37 33.86 -10.76
CA GLY A 109 22.78 34.15 -10.56
C GLY A 109 23.53 33.23 -9.57
N GLY A 110 23.01 32.04 -9.25
CA GLY A 110 23.59 31.12 -8.27
C GLY A 110 23.66 29.63 -8.69
N VAL A 111 24.30 28.82 -7.83
CA VAL A 111 24.39 27.36 -7.91
C VAL A 111 22.99 26.75 -7.76
N GLY A 112 22.59 25.85 -8.67
CA GLY A 112 21.29 25.18 -8.59
C GLY A 112 21.11 24.42 -7.26
N VAL A 113 19.91 24.48 -6.68
CA VAL A 113 19.62 23.90 -5.36
C VAL A 113 18.87 22.57 -5.54
N CYS A 114 19.17 21.62 -4.65
CA CYS A 114 18.56 20.29 -4.63
C CYS A 114 17.98 19.97 -3.24
N PRO A 115 16.87 19.24 -3.15
CA PRO A 115 16.28 18.83 -1.87
C PRO A 115 17.21 17.94 -1.04
N GLY A 116 17.03 17.91 0.28
CA GLY A 116 17.65 16.91 1.16
C GLY A 116 19.19 16.91 1.21
N GLY A 117 19.85 18.02 0.84
CA GLY A 117 21.32 18.10 0.86
C GLY A 117 22.03 17.42 -0.32
N TRP A 118 21.29 17.05 -1.37
CA TRP A 118 21.85 16.56 -2.62
C TRP A 118 22.65 17.66 -3.36
N GLU A 119 23.65 17.26 -4.14
CA GLU A 119 24.54 18.17 -4.86
C GLU A 119 24.07 18.35 -6.31
N CYS A 120 23.91 19.59 -6.78
CA CYS A 120 23.57 19.85 -8.18
C CYS A 120 24.80 19.65 -9.09
N LYS A 121 24.81 18.58 -9.90
CA LYS A 121 25.93 18.26 -10.80
C LYS A 121 25.48 18.18 -12.25
N ALA A 122 26.43 18.41 -13.16
CA ALA A 122 26.21 18.16 -14.58
C ALA A 122 26.17 16.65 -14.84
N ALA A 123 25.14 16.19 -15.56
CA ALA A 123 25.00 14.81 -16.00
C ALA A 123 24.66 14.71 -17.48
N THR A 124 25.14 13.65 -18.11
CA THR A 124 24.93 13.35 -19.52
C THR A 124 24.00 12.14 -19.66
N PHE A 125 22.80 12.38 -20.19
CA PHE A 125 21.83 11.33 -20.50
C PHE A 125 21.58 11.29 -22.01
N GLY A 126 22.13 10.27 -22.69
CA GLY A 126 21.96 10.08 -24.14
C GLY A 126 22.55 11.18 -25.04
N ASP A 127 22.14 11.19 -26.32
CA ASP A 127 22.70 12.04 -27.38
C ASP A 127 22.20 13.52 -27.36
N ALA A 128 21.49 13.96 -26.32
CA ALA A 128 20.72 15.21 -26.32
C ALA A 128 21.33 16.40 -25.52
N GLY A 129 22.52 16.26 -24.93
CA GLY A 129 23.22 17.36 -24.24
C GLY A 129 23.10 17.35 -22.71
N PHE A 130 23.89 18.22 -22.06
CA PHE A 130 24.06 18.26 -20.60
C PHE A 130 22.78 18.72 -19.88
N SER A 131 22.28 17.92 -18.94
CA SER A 131 21.23 18.31 -17.98
C SER A 131 21.83 18.37 -16.57
N ARG A 132 21.38 19.33 -15.76
CA ARG A 132 21.80 19.43 -14.35
C ARG A 132 20.80 18.75 -13.45
N VAL A 133 21.28 17.80 -12.68
CA VAL A 133 20.45 16.92 -11.85
C VAL A 133 21.02 16.82 -10.44
N CYS A 134 20.17 16.50 -9.49
CA CYS A 134 20.52 16.33 -8.10
C CYS A 134 21.21 14.99 -7.90
N VAL A 135 22.45 15.00 -7.44
CA VAL A 135 23.25 13.80 -7.19
C VAL A 135 23.43 13.61 -5.69
N PRO A 136 23.36 12.37 -5.15
CA PRO A 136 23.62 12.14 -3.72
C PRO A 136 24.99 12.70 -3.33
N PRO A 137 25.13 13.31 -2.14
CA PRO A 137 26.40 13.85 -1.69
C PRO A 137 27.41 12.71 -1.51
N PHE A 138 28.53 12.78 -2.22
CA PHE A 138 29.61 11.81 -2.11
C PHE A 138 30.95 12.54 -2.24
N ASN A 139 31.77 12.47 -1.18
CA ASN A 139 33.08 13.10 -1.17
C ASN A 139 34.15 12.04 -1.44
N ALA A 140 34.53 11.90 -2.69
CA ALA A 140 35.52 10.92 -3.13
C ALA A 140 36.95 11.44 -3.18
N LEU A 141 37.18 12.70 -2.80
CA LEU A 141 38.46 13.39 -3.05
C LEU A 141 39.66 12.54 -2.61
N CYS A 142 40.58 12.33 -3.56
CA CYS A 142 41.79 11.53 -3.39
C CYS A 142 41.61 10.01 -3.15
N LEU A 143 40.41 9.45 -3.38
CA LEU A 143 40.26 7.99 -3.52
C LEU A 143 40.92 7.51 -4.80
N ALA A 144 41.57 6.35 -4.75
CA ALA A 144 42.11 5.72 -5.94
C ALA A 144 40.98 5.30 -6.89
N CYS A 145 41.15 5.58 -8.18
CA CYS A 145 40.18 5.27 -9.21
C CYS A 145 40.85 4.79 -10.49
N THR A 146 40.06 4.13 -11.32
CA THR A 146 40.43 3.66 -12.66
C THR A 146 39.50 4.20 -13.74
N LYS A 147 38.27 4.59 -13.36
CA LYS A 147 37.25 5.20 -14.22
C LYS A 147 36.46 6.26 -13.44
N ASP A 148 35.80 7.18 -14.13
CA ASP A 148 35.07 8.29 -13.48
C ASP A 148 33.96 7.81 -12.53
N SER A 149 33.31 6.69 -12.85
CA SER A 149 32.27 6.09 -12.00
C SER A 149 32.79 5.52 -10.68
N ASP A 150 34.12 5.43 -10.49
CA ASP A 150 34.72 5.12 -9.19
C ASP A 150 34.72 6.35 -8.25
N CYS A 151 34.44 7.55 -8.79
CA CYS A 151 34.54 8.82 -8.08
C CYS A 151 33.19 9.44 -7.77
N ASN A 152 32.22 9.36 -8.68
CA ASN A 152 30.82 9.64 -8.42
C ASN A 152 30.00 9.14 -9.60
N VAL A 153 28.67 9.14 -9.46
CA VAL A 153 27.77 8.81 -10.57
C VAL A 153 27.81 9.87 -11.69
N SER A 154 28.09 11.13 -11.37
CA SER A 154 28.21 12.20 -12.35
C SER A 154 29.05 13.39 -11.85
N GLY A 155 29.68 14.12 -12.79
CA GLY A 155 30.43 15.35 -12.54
C GLY A 155 31.86 15.16 -12.02
N ASP A 156 32.08 14.21 -11.10
CA ASP A 156 33.40 13.93 -10.52
C ASP A 156 34.19 12.97 -11.41
N LEU A 157 35.44 13.33 -11.73
CA LEU A 157 36.27 12.59 -12.69
C LEU A 157 37.44 11.89 -12.03
N CYS A 158 37.87 10.78 -12.63
CA CYS A 158 39.12 10.13 -12.27
C CYS A 158 40.30 10.85 -12.92
N VAL A 159 41.06 11.59 -12.11
CA VAL A 159 42.17 12.44 -12.56
C VAL A 159 43.48 11.66 -12.54
N HIS A 160 44.18 11.65 -13.67
CA HIS A 160 45.47 10.98 -13.84
C HIS A 160 46.59 12.03 -13.98
N PRO A 161 47.40 12.29 -12.94
CA PRO A 161 48.50 13.23 -13.03
C PRO A 161 49.60 12.66 -13.94
N GLY A 162 49.83 13.31 -15.09
CA GLY A 162 51.01 13.07 -15.92
C GLY A 162 50.86 12.13 -17.12
N GLY A 163 49.66 11.65 -17.48
CA GLY A 163 49.43 10.93 -18.75
C GLY A 163 49.95 9.49 -18.84
N ASP A 164 50.57 8.96 -17.77
CA ASP A 164 51.35 7.72 -17.81
C ASP A 164 50.80 6.66 -16.83
N GLY A 165 49.62 6.08 -17.08
CA GLY A 165 49.19 4.76 -16.55
C GLY A 165 49.30 4.46 -15.03
N GLY A 166 49.50 5.45 -14.16
CA GLY A 166 49.45 5.30 -12.70
C GLY A 166 48.01 5.19 -12.19
N THR A 167 47.82 4.79 -10.93
CA THR A 167 46.51 4.81 -10.27
C THR A 167 45.98 6.23 -10.21
N GLY A 168 44.90 6.53 -10.94
CA GLY A 168 44.23 7.82 -10.89
C GLY A 168 43.65 8.10 -9.51
N PHE A 169 43.31 9.36 -9.26
CA PHE A 169 42.61 9.75 -8.04
C PHE A 169 41.34 10.55 -8.36
N CYS A 170 40.34 10.41 -7.50
CA CYS A 170 39.08 11.09 -7.67
C CYS A 170 39.22 12.59 -7.40
N GLY A 171 38.90 13.38 -8.43
CA GLY A 171 38.61 14.79 -8.32
C GLY A 171 37.14 15.02 -7.95
N ARG A 172 36.81 16.25 -7.59
CA ARG A 172 35.42 16.70 -7.39
C ARG A 172 35.12 17.83 -8.37
N ASP A 173 33.96 17.83 -9.01
CA ASP A 173 33.54 18.93 -9.89
C ASP A 173 33.58 20.25 -9.12
N CYS A 174 34.40 21.17 -9.62
CA CYS A 174 34.64 22.48 -9.01
C CYS A 174 34.14 23.64 -9.86
N SER A 175 33.43 23.34 -10.96
CA SER A 175 32.90 24.35 -11.88
C SER A 175 31.95 25.35 -11.22
N GLN A 176 31.40 25.04 -10.02
CA GLN A 176 30.51 25.94 -9.28
C GLN A 176 30.75 26.03 -7.77
N SER A 177 31.15 24.94 -7.09
CA SER A 177 31.23 24.89 -5.62
C SER A 177 32.61 25.26 -5.04
N GLY A 178 33.61 25.48 -5.90
CA GLY A 178 34.99 25.72 -5.47
C GLY A 178 35.64 24.49 -4.81
N CYS A 179 36.94 24.58 -4.57
CA CYS A 179 37.70 23.49 -3.96
C CYS A 179 37.96 23.70 -2.47
N PRO A 180 37.97 22.62 -1.68
CA PRO A 180 38.32 22.70 -0.27
C PRO A 180 39.82 23.00 -0.10
N ASP A 181 40.22 23.42 1.10
CA ASP A 181 41.62 23.73 1.40
C ASP A 181 42.56 22.57 1.05
N GLY A 182 43.71 22.88 0.43
CA GLY A 182 44.65 21.89 -0.09
C GLY A 182 44.38 21.43 -1.53
N TYR A 183 43.24 21.83 -2.11
CA TYR A 183 42.89 21.55 -3.51
C TYR A 183 42.74 22.83 -4.32
N ARG A 184 43.05 22.76 -5.62
CA ARG A 184 42.79 23.82 -6.59
C ARG A 184 41.96 23.29 -7.76
N CYS A 185 41.10 24.14 -8.30
CA CYS A 185 40.25 23.79 -9.42
C CYS A 185 41.08 23.84 -10.72
N GLU A 186 41.25 22.71 -11.39
CA GLU A 186 41.99 22.61 -12.65
C GLU A 186 41.19 21.91 -13.75
N PRO A 187 41.33 22.34 -15.02
CA PRO A 187 40.75 21.64 -16.15
C PRO A 187 41.45 20.29 -16.38
N VAL A 188 40.67 19.22 -16.50
CA VAL A 188 41.17 17.87 -16.78
C VAL A 188 41.14 17.63 -18.29
N PRO A 189 42.30 17.39 -18.94
CA PRO A 189 42.36 17.07 -20.36
C PRO A 189 41.71 15.72 -20.68
N GLY A 190 41.01 15.63 -21.81
CA GLY A 190 40.52 14.40 -22.40
C GLY A 190 41.47 13.81 -23.43
N ASP A 191 41.19 12.55 -23.81
CA ASP A 191 42.01 11.78 -24.75
C ASP A 191 42.02 12.39 -26.17
N ASP A 192 41.05 13.25 -26.49
CA ASP A 192 40.92 14.00 -27.74
C ASP A 192 41.61 15.38 -27.72
N GLY A 193 42.25 15.73 -26.61
CA GLY A 193 42.83 17.06 -26.38
C GLY A 193 41.81 18.14 -25.99
N GLY A 194 40.53 17.78 -25.78
CA GLY A 194 39.50 18.63 -25.19
C GLY A 194 39.59 18.69 -23.66
N ILE A 195 38.74 19.49 -23.01
CA ILE A 195 38.61 19.52 -21.54
C ILE A 195 37.40 18.67 -21.16
N ARG A 196 37.61 17.63 -20.32
CA ARG A 196 36.53 16.74 -19.82
C ARG A 196 35.71 17.36 -18.70
N GLY A 197 36.31 18.25 -17.91
CA GLY A 197 35.66 18.97 -16.81
C GLY A 197 36.68 19.68 -15.94
N GLU A 198 36.23 20.56 -15.04
CA GLU A 198 37.07 21.20 -14.04
C GLU A 198 36.97 20.43 -12.72
N GLN A 199 38.10 20.00 -12.17
CA GLN A 199 38.14 19.15 -10.98
C GLN A 199 39.05 19.71 -9.90
N CYS A 200 38.69 19.46 -8.64
CA CYS A 200 39.57 19.71 -7.51
C CYS A 200 40.75 18.74 -7.51
N VAL A 201 41.94 19.29 -7.78
CA VAL A 201 43.22 18.57 -7.81
C VAL A 201 44.08 19.03 -6.63
N PRO A 202 44.79 18.14 -5.92
CA PRO A 202 45.67 18.53 -4.83
C PRO A 202 46.70 19.57 -5.27
N VAL A 203 46.90 20.61 -4.46
CA VAL A 203 47.87 21.66 -4.79
C VAL A 203 49.30 21.09 -4.89
N ALA A 204 49.61 20.09 -4.06
CA ALA A 204 50.88 19.36 -4.08
C ALA A 204 51.04 18.38 -5.26
N GLY A 205 49.98 18.14 -6.05
CA GLY A 205 50.00 17.20 -7.18
C GLY A 205 50.00 15.72 -6.79
N THR A 206 49.80 15.39 -5.51
CA THR A 206 49.74 14.02 -5.00
C THR A 206 48.65 13.88 -3.93
N CYS A 207 48.06 12.68 -3.85
CA CYS A 207 47.12 12.25 -2.81
C CYS A 207 47.79 11.42 -1.71
N GLU A 208 49.12 11.29 -1.73
CA GLU A 208 49.88 10.65 -0.66
C GLU A 208 50.04 11.58 0.54
N CYS A 209 49.99 11.04 1.76
CA CYS A 209 50.28 11.84 2.96
C CYS A 209 51.78 11.94 3.16
N SER A 210 52.26 13.17 3.25
CA SER A 210 53.67 13.54 3.38
C SER A 210 53.76 14.94 3.99
N ASP A 211 54.98 15.39 4.29
CA ASP A 211 55.25 16.75 4.77
C ASP A 211 54.71 17.85 3.82
N LEU A 212 54.53 17.53 2.52
CA LEU A 212 54.01 18.45 1.49
C LEU A 212 52.48 18.52 1.44
N THR A 213 51.79 17.58 2.09
CA THR A 213 50.32 17.41 2.05
C THR A 213 49.70 17.49 3.44
N VAL A 214 50.42 18.00 4.45
CA VAL A 214 49.87 18.20 5.80
C VAL A 214 48.65 19.12 5.74
N GLY A 215 47.54 18.66 6.32
CA GLY A 215 46.24 19.34 6.26
C GLY A 215 45.41 19.06 5.00
N LEU A 216 45.95 18.34 4.01
CA LEU A 216 45.16 17.79 2.91
C LEU A 216 44.19 16.77 3.50
N GLY A 217 42.94 16.79 3.05
CA GLY A 217 41.93 15.84 3.51
C GLY A 217 41.40 14.97 2.39
N ARG A 218 41.19 13.69 2.66
CA ARG A 218 40.70 12.69 1.69
C ARG A 218 39.53 11.89 2.23
N ALA A 219 38.84 11.18 1.35
CA ALA A 219 37.82 10.23 1.79
C ALA A 219 38.43 9.01 2.50
N CYS A 220 37.74 8.51 3.51
CA CYS A 220 38.02 7.26 4.21
C CYS A 220 36.76 6.38 4.25
N ARG A 221 36.88 5.12 4.67
CA ARG A 221 35.75 4.17 4.77
C ARG A 221 35.77 3.37 6.06
N ALA A 222 34.58 3.02 6.55
CA ALA A 222 34.36 2.05 7.61
C ALA A 222 33.42 0.95 7.09
N GLY A 223 33.89 -0.29 7.06
CA GLY A 223 33.13 -1.43 6.55
C GLY A 223 32.68 -2.39 7.66
N GLY A 224 31.52 -3.01 7.48
CA GLY A 224 30.95 -4.00 8.38
C GLY A 224 30.11 -5.06 7.65
N PRO A 225 29.43 -5.97 8.38
CA PRO A 225 28.56 -6.98 7.79
C PRO A 225 27.29 -6.42 7.13
N LEU A 226 26.88 -5.19 7.51
CA LEU A 226 25.67 -4.51 7.01
C LEU A 226 25.96 -3.66 5.77
N GLY A 227 27.02 -2.83 5.78
CA GLY A 227 27.43 -2.07 4.59
C GLY A 227 28.82 -1.46 4.69
N THR A 228 29.10 -0.41 3.89
CA THR A 228 30.35 0.35 3.96
C THR A 228 30.07 1.85 3.92
N CYS A 229 30.20 2.50 5.07
CA CYS A 229 30.04 3.93 5.18
C CYS A 229 31.33 4.66 4.81
N TYR A 230 31.18 5.87 4.27
CA TYR A 230 32.29 6.73 3.87
C TYR A 230 32.37 7.96 4.77
N GLY A 231 33.58 8.50 4.92
CA GLY A 231 33.86 9.69 5.71
C GLY A 231 35.09 10.41 5.19
N PHE A 232 35.71 11.25 6.02
CA PHE A 232 36.83 12.11 5.69
C PHE A 232 37.92 12.03 6.76
N GLU A 233 39.18 12.03 6.33
CA GLU A 233 40.36 12.02 7.20
C GLU A 233 41.41 13.04 6.73
N LEU A 234 42.25 13.51 7.65
CA LEU A 234 43.24 14.56 7.40
C LEU A 234 44.66 14.02 7.49
N CYS A 235 45.52 14.44 6.58
CA CYS A 235 46.95 14.14 6.60
C CYS A 235 47.63 14.94 7.72
N GLN A 236 48.28 14.23 8.64
CA GLN A 236 48.97 14.80 9.80
C GLN A 236 50.44 15.08 9.49
N ALA A 237 51.07 15.89 10.35
CA ALA A 237 52.47 16.27 10.23
C ALA A 237 53.47 15.11 10.39
N ASP A 238 53.02 13.92 10.78
CA ASP A 238 53.83 12.70 10.91
C ASP A 238 53.75 11.79 9.66
N GLY A 239 53.09 12.24 8.60
CA GLY A 239 52.91 11.47 7.35
C GLY A 239 51.81 10.41 7.41
N THR A 240 50.96 10.42 8.44
CA THR A 240 49.82 9.50 8.57
C THR A 240 48.48 10.19 8.36
N TRP A 241 47.50 9.42 7.87
CA TRP A 241 46.11 9.85 7.80
C TRP A 241 45.44 9.58 9.14
N ALA A 242 44.75 10.58 9.69
CA ALA A 242 44.08 10.46 10.98
C ALA A 242 42.72 11.18 10.99
N GLY A 243 41.85 10.74 11.91
CA GLY A 243 40.56 11.40 12.15
C GLY A 243 39.44 11.02 11.18
N CYS A 244 39.45 9.80 10.63
CA CYS A 244 38.35 9.30 9.80
C CYS A 244 37.01 9.41 10.53
N ASN A 245 36.09 10.20 10.00
CA ASN A 245 34.75 10.42 10.58
C ASN A 245 33.65 9.56 9.95
N ALA A 246 34.02 8.50 9.20
CA ALA A 246 33.04 7.58 8.62
C ALA A 246 32.24 6.89 9.74
N PRO A 247 30.89 6.93 9.73
CA PRO A 247 30.09 6.19 10.70
C PRO A 247 30.33 4.68 10.53
N SER A 248 30.11 3.91 11.59
CA SER A 248 30.12 2.44 11.45
C SER A 248 28.73 1.99 11.01
N PRO A 249 28.60 1.11 10.00
CA PRO A 249 27.30 0.58 9.59
C PRO A 249 26.53 0.01 10.78
N SER A 250 25.30 0.47 10.98
CA SER A 250 24.37 0.03 12.03
C SER A 250 23.04 -0.42 11.41
N GLN A 251 22.14 -1.00 12.21
CA GLN A 251 20.82 -1.38 11.70
C GLN A 251 20.02 -0.12 11.36
N GLU A 252 19.29 -0.17 10.26
CA GLU A 252 18.48 0.94 9.77
C GLU A 252 17.39 1.35 10.77
N VAL A 253 17.19 2.65 10.96
CA VAL A 253 16.07 3.21 11.75
C VAL A 253 15.43 4.36 11.00
N CYS A 254 14.12 4.59 11.19
CA CYS A 254 13.41 5.74 10.62
C CYS A 254 13.97 7.08 11.16
N ASN A 255 14.98 7.64 10.51
CA ASN A 255 15.70 8.84 10.94
C ASN A 255 16.14 9.76 9.79
N GLY A 256 15.91 9.42 8.52
CA GLY A 256 16.31 10.20 7.35
C GLY A 256 17.72 9.88 6.83
N VAL A 257 18.36 8.81 7.33
CA VAL A 257 19.76 8.46 7.10
C VAL A 257 19.87 6.97 6.81
N ASP A 258 20.63 6.64 5.75
CA ASP A 258 21.13 5.30 5.45
C ASP A 258 22.15 4.90 6.54
N ASP A 259 21.66 4.30 7.64
CA ASP A 259 22.45 3.93 8.82
C ASP A 259 23.27 2.66 8.57
N ASP A 260 22.76 1.78 7.72
CA ASP A 260 23.42 0.53 7.35
C ASP A 260 24.37 0.68 6.14
N CYS A 261 24.30 1.84 5.48
CA CYS A 261 25.14 2.26 4.37
C CYS A 261 25.06 1.31 3.17
N ASP A 262 23.88 0.74 2.92
CA ASP A 262 23.60 -0.13 1.78
C ASP A 262 23.01 0.61 0.57
N GLY A 263 22.68 1.88 0.75
CA GLY A 263 22.17 2.80 -0.27
C GLY A 263 20.66 2.98 -0.27
N LEU A 264 19.93 2.38 0.67
CA LEU A 264 18.51 2.61 0.95
C LEU A 264 18.38 3.51 2.18
N VAL A 265 17.26 4.22 2.29
CA VAL A 265 17.01 5.13 3.42
C VAL A 265 15.62 4.85 3.96
N ASP A 266 15.53 4.55 5.25
CA ASP A 266 14.28 4.44 6.00
C ASP A 266 13.22 3.50 5.36
N ASP A 267 12.04 4.04 4.97
CA ASP A 267 10.88 3.29 4.43
C ASP A 267 11.24 2.47 3.18
N ASP A 268 12.23 2.94 2.42
CA ASP A 268 12.73 2.22 1.25
C ASP A 268 13.69 1.07 1.62
N ASP A 269 14.05 0.91 2.91
CA ASP A 269 14.92 -0.16 3.44
C ASP A 269 14.13 -1.22 4.25
N PRO A 270 14.04 -2.48 3.76
CA PRO A 270 13.39 -3.58 4.48
C PRO A 270 14.14 -4.06 5.73
N SER A 271 15.35 -3.58 5.98
CA SER A 271 16.14 -3.83 7.20
C SER A 271 15.72 -2.95 8.38
N ILE A 272 14.83 -1.97 8.13
CA ILE A 272 14.39 -0.97 9.10
C ILE A 272 13.90 -1.59 10.40
N ASP A 273 14.48 -1.10 11.50
CA ASP A 273 14.16 -1.55 12.83
C ASP A 273 12.81 -0.99 13.29
N VAL A 274 11.78 -1.81 13.15
CA VAL A 274 10.43 -1.54 13.67
C VAL A 274 10.27 -1.92 15.15
N SER A 275 11.33 -2.36 15.85
CA SER A 275 11.22 -2.84 17.24
C SER A 275 10.82 -1.77 18.24
N ALA A 276 11.02 -0.49 17.89
CA ALA A 276 10.62 0.67 18.68
C ALA A 276 9.11 1.01 18.54
N LEU A 277 8.41 0.43 17.55
CA LEU A 277 6.98 0.65 17.35
C LEU A 277 6.13 -0.13 18.38
N PRO A 278 4.90 0.34 18.68
CA PRO A 278 3.96 -0.43 19.48
C PRO A 278 3.70 -1.82 18.88
N LYS A 279 3.71 -2.86 19.72
CA LYS A 279 3.48 -4.25 19.29
C LYS A 279 2.01 -4.59 19.01
N SER A 280 1.10 -3.67 19.33
CA SER A 280 -0.33 -3.85 19.19
C SER A 280 -0.97 -2.52 18.73
N PRO A 281 -1.63 -2.49 17.56
CA PRO A 281 -1.66 -3.57 16.57
C PRO A 281 -0.25 -3.86 16.01
N PRO A 282 0.02 -5.08 15.49
CA PRO A 282 1.34 -5.40 14.94
C PRO A 282 1.60 -4.58 13.68
N TYR A 283 2.86 -4.15 13.48
CA TYR A 283 3.32 -3.53 12.24
C TYR A 283 2.87 -4.35 11.02
N PRO A 284 2.34 -3.72 9.95
CA PRO A 284 2.39 -2.28 9.66
C PRO A 284 1.26 -1.44 10.28
N SER A 285 0.35 -2.03 11.04
CA SER A 285 -0.80 -1.30 11.58
C SER A 285 -0.46 -0.39 12.76
N CYS A 286 -1.20 0.70 12.91
CA CYS A 286 -1.06 1.69 13.98
C CYS A 286 -2.42 2.15 14.53
N MET A 287 -2.43 2.80 15.70
CA MET A 287 -3.60 3.47 16.30
C MET A 287 -3.13 4.79 16.94
N ASN A 288 -3.94 5.85 16.83
CA ASN A 288 -3.61 7.18 17.35
C ASN A 288 -3.76 7.31 18.89
N GLY A 289 -3.00 6.51 19.63
CA GLY A 289 -2.65 6.77 21.03
C GLY A 289 -3.77 6.62 22.08
N VAL A 290 -4.99 6.23 21.72
CA VAL A 290 -6.08 5.95 22.66
C VAL A 290 -6.68 4.58 22.37
N ALA A 291 -6.99 3.79 23.41
CA ALA A 291 -7.79 2.58 23.24
C ALA A 291 -9.16 2.96 22.67
N GLY A 292 -9.49 2.43 21.50
CA GLY A 292 -10.67 2.82 20.72
C GLY A 292 -10.30 3.42 19.36
N ALA A 293 -9.23 4.23 19.28
CA ALA A 293 -8.90 5.03 18.11
C ALA A 293 -8.86 4.23 16.80
N CYS A 294 -9.26 4.88 15.71
CA CYS A 294 -9.30 4.28 14.39
C CYS A 294 -7.94 3.65 14.02
N VAL A 295 -7.96 2.55 13.27
CA VAL A 295 -6.75 1.83 12.87
C VAL A 295 -6.21 2.45 11.58
N GLY A 296 -4.89 2.65 11.52
CA GLY A 296 -4.16 3.11 10.34
C GLY A 296 -2.91 2.28 10.08
N VAL A 297 -2.00 2.82 9.28
CA VAL A 297 -0.67 2.24 8.96
C VAL A 297 0.44 3.16 9.49
N TRP A 298 1.54 2.59 9.98
CA TRP A 298 2.74 3.33 10.33
C TRP A 298 3.50 3.73 9.07
N ASP A 299 3.70 5.03 8.87
CA ASP A 299 4.50 5.60 7.79
C ASP A 299 5.74 6.28 8.38
N CYS A 300 6.91 6.06 7.76
CA CYS A 300 8.12 6.81 8.10
C CYS A 300 8.19 8.07 7.23
N VAL A 301 7.86 9.23 7.81
CA VAL A 301 7.76 10.48 7.06
C VAL A 301 8.83 11.49 7.46
N PRO A 302 9.30 12.36 6.54
CA PRO A 302 10.20 13.46 6.87
C PRO A 302 9.62 14.38 7.95
N ASN A 303 10.46 14.86 8.86
CA ASN A 303 10.02 15.78 9.91
C ASN A 303 9.66 17.16 9.36
N ASP A 304 8.51 17.71 9.74
CA ASP A 304 8.08 19.05 9.35
C ASP A 304 9.11 20.12 9.78
N GLY A 305 9.82 20.69 8.79
CA GLY A 305 10.69 21.85 8.98
C GLY A 305 12.11 21.58 9.53
N GLY A 306 12.60 20.33 9.52
CA GLY A 306 13.95 19.99 9.99
C GLY A 306 14.57 18.78 9.28
N PRO A 307 15.88 18.51 9.49
CA PRO A 307 16.51 17.30 8.98
C PRO A 307 16.03 16.06 9.76
N GLY A 308 15.80 14.96 9.03
CA GLY A 308 15.46 13.62 9.55
C GLY A 308 14.02 13.17 9.30
N ALA A 309 13.72 11.92 9.64
CA ALA A 309 12.40 11.29 9.53
C ALA A 309 11.89 10.78 10.88
N SER A 310 10.58 10.53 10.99
CA SER A 310 9.99 9.85 12.15
C SER A 310 8.72 9.08 11.79
N TRP A 311 8.42 8.05 12.59
CA TRP A 311 7.21 7.26 12.43
C TRP A 311 5.95 8.08 12.77
N VAL A 312 5.01 8.14 11.83
CA VAL A 312 3.70 8.76 11.96
C VAL A 312 2.62 7.71 11.71
N CYS A 313 1.53 7.75 12.47
CA CYS A 313 0.41 6.84 12.32
C CYS A 313 -0.65 7.46 11.40
N GLY A 314 -0.93 6.82 10.25
CA GLY A 314 -1.94 7.23 9.28
C GLY A 314 -3.39 6.93 9.68
N ALA A 315 -3.68 6.72 10.96
CA ALA A 315 -5.04 6.46 11.44
C ALA A 315 -5.94 7.70 11.28
N PRO A 316 -7.18 7.56 10.75
CA PRO A 316 -8.10 8.70 10.64
C PRO A 316 -8.49 9.26 12.01
N ALA A 317 -8.82 10.56 12.02
CA ALA A 317 -9.24 11.24 13.24
C ALA A 317 -10.69 10.85 13.61
N PRO A 318 -10.99 10.64 14.90
CA PRO A 318 -12.35 10.41 15.37
C PRO A 318 -13.24 11.64 15.09
N ARG A 319 -14.51 11.40 14.73
CA ARG A 319 -15.51 12.43 14.40
C ARG A 319 -16.63 12.46 15.45
N GLU A 320 -17.60 13.37 15.33
CA GLU A 320 -18.82 13.28 16.16
C GLU A 320 -19.72 12.16 15.66
N GLU A 321 -20.33 11.44 16.61
CA GLU A 321 -21.28 10.34 16.37
C GLU A 321 -22.53 10.79 15.61
N LEU A 322 -22.92 10.01 14.59
CA LEU A 322 -24.20 10.10 13.89
C LEU A 322 -25.04 8.87 14.24
N CYS A 323 -26.36 8.98 14.30
CA CYS A 323 -27.24 7.81 14.49
C CYS A 323 -27.29 6.99 13.20
N ASN A 324 -26.25 6.20 12.94
CA ASN A 324 -26.06 5.43 11.70
C ASN A 324 -25.62 3.97 11.95
N GLY A 325 -25.48 3.57 13.22
CA GLY A 325 -25.07 2.21 13.58
C GLY A 325 -23.56 1.96 13.40
N LEU A 326 -22.76 3.00 13.21
CA LEU A 326 -21.30 2.97 13.15
C LEU A 326 -20.71 3.65 14.41
N ASP A 327 -19.41 3.45 14.59
CA ASP A 327 -18.59 4.04 15.67
C ASP A 327 -17.72 5.12 14.99
N ASP A 328 -18.31 6.29 14.77
CA ASP A 328 -17.74 7.40 13.98
C ASP A 328 -16.64 8.15 14.75
N ASP A 329 -16.69 8.09 16.07
CA ASP A 329 -15.70 8.63 16.99
C ASP A 329 -14.66 7.59 17.42
N CYS A 330 -14.77 6.36 16.90
CA CYS A 330 -13.87 5.24 17.17
C CYS A 330 -13.59 5.11 18.68
N ASN A 331 -14.62 5.07 19.53
CA ASN A 331 -14.46 4.87 20.97
C ASN A 331 -14.88 3.47 21.44
N GLY A 332 -15.34 2.62 20.52
CA GLY A 332 -15.80 1.25 20.76
C GLY A 332 -17.27 1.17 21.16
N ALA A 333 -18.00 2.27 21.12
CA ALA A 333 -19.44 2.33 21.26
C ALA A 333 -20.05 2.94 19.99
N ILE A 334 -21.29 2.57 19.73
CA ILE A 334 -22.03 2.98 18.54
C ILE A 334 -23.12 3.94 19.05
N ASP A 335 -23.23 5.12 18.44
CA ASP A 335 -24.32 6.09 18.61
C ASP A 335 -24.46 6.67 20.04
N GLU A 336 -23.41 6.74 20.87
CA GLU A 336 -23.60 7.03 22.30
C GLU A 336 -24.20 8.38 22.73
N PRO A 337 -24.12 9.50 21.98
CA PRO A 337 -24.86 10.70 22.38
C PRO A 337 -26.38 10.52 22.27
N PHE A 338 -26.85 9.54 21.50
CA PHE A 338 -28.27 9.22 21.32
C PHE A 338 -28.77 8.15 22.29
N LEU A 339 -27.84 7.46 22.98
CA LEU A 339 -28.10 6.36 23.88
C LEU A 339 -28.02 6.77 25.35
N ASN A 340 -28.85 6.14 26.18
CA ASN A 340 -28.73 6.25 27.63
C ASN A 340 -27.69 5.26 28.20
N VAL A 341 -27.47 5.31 29.52
CA VAL A 341 -26.51 4.43 30.24
C VAL A 341 -26.79 2.91 30.10
N LYS A 342 -27.95 2.51 29.57
CA LYS A 342 -28.32 1.13 29.29
C LYS A 342 -28.31 0.80 27.79
N LYS A 343 -27.71 1.67 26.96
CA LYS A 343 -27.67 1.55 25.49
C LYS A 343 -29.07 1.51 24.85
N GLN A 344 -29.99 2.33 25.35
CA GLN A 344 -31.31 2.51 24.76
C GLN A 344 -31.42 3.93 24.23
N TYR A 345 -31.95 4.11 23.03
CA TYR A 345 -32.08 5.43 22.45
C TYR A 345 -33.09 6.29 23.23
N GLN A 346 -32.65 7.44 23.73
CA GLN A 346 -33.46 8.33 24.58
C GLN A 346 -33.49 9.78 24.07
N ASP A 347 -32.92 10.03 22.89
CA ASP A 347 -33.10 11.29 22.20
C ASP A 347 -34.56 11.43 21.69
N VAL A 348 -35.07 12.65 21.58
CA VAL A 348 -36.47 12.90 21.15
C VAL A 348 -36.71 12.52 19.69
N HIS A 349 -35.68 12.62 18.84
CA HIS A 349 -35.73 12.26 17.42
C HIS A 349 -35.30 10.80 17.16
N HIS A 350 -34.89 10.08 18.21
CA HIS A 350 -34.48 8.68 18.16
C HIS A 350 -35.09 7.87 19.32
N CYS A 351 -36.31 8.19 19.78
CA CYS A 351 -36.82 7.63 21.03
C CYS A 351 -37.14 6.13 20.91
N GLY A 352 -36.38 5.29 21.61
CA GLY A 352 -36.56 3.83 21.59
C GLY A 352 -35.93 3.11 20.39
N ALA A 353 -35.71 3.79 19.27
CA ALA A 353 -34.98 3.28 18.11
C ALA A 353 -34.37 4.44 17.30
N CYS A 354 -33.25 4.17 16.62
CA CYS A 354 -32.64 5.15 15.71
C CYS A 354 -33.64 5.60 14.64
N GLY A 355 -33.78 6.91 14.46
CA GLY A 355 -34.74 7.52 13.53
C GLY A 355 -36.21 7.55 13.99
N TYR A 356 -36.55 7.08 15.20
CA TYR A 356 -37.92 7.16 15.72
C TYR A 356 -38.19 8.53 16.35
N ASP A 357 -38.87 9.40 15.61
CA ASP A 357 -39.14 10.77 16.04
C ASP A 357 -40.46 10.88 16.83
N CYS A 358 -40.37 11.31 18.10
CA CYS A 358 -41.55 11.54 18.93
C CYS A 358 -42.44 12.68 18.43
N GLU A 359 -41.89 13.64 17.70
CA GLU A 359 -42.63 14.78 17.14
C GLU A 359 -43.55 14.35 15.98
N GLU A 360 -43.18 13.28 15.27
CA GLU A 360 -44.01 12.65 14.23
C GLU A 360 -44.94 11.57 14.79
N ALA A 361 -44.55 10.90 15.88
CA ALA A 361 -45.29 9.77 16.43
C ALA A 361 -46.56 10.14 17.21
N ILE A 362 -46.67 11.37 17.73
CA ILE A 362 -47.82 11.81 18.53
C ILE A 362 -48.67 12.83 17.77
N ASP A 363 -49.91 12.45 17.48
CA ASP A 363 -50.89 13.35 16.86
C ASP A 363 -51.38 14.44 17.82
N HIS A 364 -51.80 15.56 17.22
CA HIS A 364 -52.42 16.70 17.92
C HIS A 364 -51.54 17.33 19.01
N LEU A 365 -50.22 17.30 18.85
CA LEU A 365 -49.31 18.12 19.65
C LEU A 365 -49.57 19.62 19.43
N ALA A 366 -49.26 20.42 20.45
CA ALA A 366 -49.28 21.87 20.33
C ALA A 366 -48.37 22.31 19.17
N GLN A 367 -48.82 23.24 18.35
CA GLN A 367 -48.14 23.67 17.12
C GLN A 367 -47.38 24.98 17.33
N ASP A 368 -46.21 25.12 16.71
CA ASP A 368 -45.50 26.40 16.59
C ASP A 368 -46.14 27.25 15.47
N GLY A 369 -46.68 28.40 15.85
CA GLY A 369 -47.35 29.33 14.93
C GLY A 369 -46.43 30.00 13.91
N ALA A 370 -45.10 29.86 14.01
CA ALA A 370 -44.15 30.42 13.04
C ALA A 370 -43.86 29.47 11.88
N ASP A 371 -43.71 28.17 12.16
CA ASP A 371 -43.13 27.20 11.22
C ASP A 371 -44.09 26.04 10.88
N GLY A 372 -45.20 25.88 11.60
CA GLY A 372 -46.24 24.90 11.32
C GLY A 372 -45.92 23.45 11.74
N GLY A 373 -44.84 23.24 12.50
CA GLY A 373 -44.51 21.96 13.16
C GLY A 373 -44.84 21.95 14.66
N PRO A 374 -44.61 20.84 15.38
CA PRO A 374 -44.80 20.76 16.83
C PRO A 374 -43.99 21.82 17.57
N ALA A 375 -44.59 22.44 18.59
CA ALA A 375 -43.93 23.45 19.39
C ALA A 375 -42.77 22.83 20.19
N PRO A 376 -41.61 23.51 20.32
CA PRO A 376 -40.48 22.98 21.10
C PRO A 376 -40.90 22.60 22.52
N GLY A 377 -40.60 21.35 22.90
CA GLY A 377 -40.97 20.80 24.21
C GLY A 377 -42.44 20.38 24.36
N SER A 378 -43.22 20.34 23.27
CA SER A 378 -44.58 19.78 23.25
C SER A 378 -44.58 18.26 23.45
N VAL A 379 -43.46 17.59 23.21
CA VAL A 379 -43.24 16.16 23.45
C VAL A 379 -41.83 15.92 24.02
N ALA A 380 -41.63 14.79 24.71
CA ALA A 380 -40.33 14.37 25.23
C ALA A 380 -40.18 12.84 25.21
N CYS A 381 -38.94 12.34 25.10
CA CYS A 381 -38.64 10.92 25.29
C CYS A 381 -38.32 10.63 26.76
N GLU A 382 -39.21 9.94 27.48
CA GLU A 382 -39.06 9.62 28.90
C GLU A 382 -38.95 8.13 29.15
N LEU A 383 -38.12 7.75 30.12
CA LEU A 383 -38.03 6.37 30.59
C LEU A 383 -39.26 6.02 31.45
N ARG A 384 -40.18 5.23 30.91
CA ARG A 384 -41.33 4.68 31.64
C ARG A 384 -41.16 3.18 31.81
N SER A 385 -41.16 2.73 33.07
CA SER A 385 -40.97 1.31 33.42
C SER A 385 -39.71 0.66 32.80
N GLY A 386 -38.68 1.45 32.48
CA GLY A 386 -37.42 0.97 31.92
C GLY A 386 -37.34 0.95 30.39
N ALA A 387 -38.38 1.38 29.68
CA ALA A 387 -38.37 1.59 28.23
C ALA A 387 -38.45 3.09 27.91
N PRO A 388 -37.70 3.60 26.91
CA PRO A 388 -37.94 4.93 26.35
C PRO A 388 -39.36 5.00 25.77
N THR A 389 -40.08 6.09 26.02
CA THR A 389 -41.48 6.27 25.57
C THR A 389 -41.70 7.75 25.27
N CYS A 390 -42.35 8.05 24.14
CA CYS A 390 -42.76 9.41 23.81
C CYS A 390 -43.88 9.88 24.75
N VAL A 391 -43.73 11.08 25.29
CA VAL A 391 -44.64 11.68 26.28
C VAL A 391 -45.06 13.07 25.84
N PRO A 392 -46.36 13.29 25.56
CA PRO A 392 -46.86 14.62 25.23
C PRO A 392 -46.87 15.51 26.48
N LYS A 393 -46.36 16.72 26.32
CA LYS A 393 -46.32 17.79 27.32
C LYS A 393 -47.33 18.89 27.02
N ALA A 394 -47.63 19.13 25.74
CA ALA A 394 -48.61 20.12 25.31
C ALA A 394 -49.35 19.63 24.05
N CYS A 395 -50.67 19.85 24.02
CA CYS A 395 -51.55 19.41 22.95
C CYS A 395 -52.20 20.60 22.22
N ALA A 396 -52.68 20.35 21.00
CA ALA A 396 -53.43 21.29 20.20
C ALA A 396 -54.79 21.65 20.87
N PRO A 397 -55.37 22.82 20.55
CA PRO A 397 -56.68 23.21 21.08
C PRO A 397 -57.76 22.14 20.88
N GLY A 398 -58.58 21.88 21.90
CA GLY A 398 -59.57 20.78 21.92
C GLY A 398 -59.05 19.47 22.49
N PHE A 399 -57.74 19.35 22.73
CA PHE A 399 -57.06 18.16 23.24
C PHE A 399 -56.22 18.49 24.48
N ALA A 400 -56.00 17.48 25.33
CA ALA A 400 -55.14 17.58 26.51
C ALA A 400 -54.32 16.28 26.70
N PRO A 401 -53.12 16.36 27.32
CA PRO A 401 -52.33 15.17 27.62
C PRO A 401 -53.12 14.18 28.49
N PHE A 402 -53.19 12.92 28.05
CA PHE A 402 -53.96 11.88 28.73
C PHE A 402 -53.20 10.53 28.79
N PRO A 403 -53.37 9.75 29.88
CA PRO A 403 -54.02 10.13 31.14
C PRO A 403 -53.25 11.23 31.88
N PRO A 404 -53.90 12.06 32.73
CA PRO A 404 -53.25 13.21 33.37
C PRO A 404 -52.01 12.86 34.20
N ASP A 405 -52.01 11.66 34.80
CA ASP A 405 -50.93 11.19 35.67
C ASP A 405 -49.78 10.50 34.90
N ALA A 406 -50.02 10.06 33.66
CA ALA A 406 -49.05 9.34 32.83
C ALA A 406 -49.33 9.53 31.34
N PRO A 407 -49.22 10.75 30.80
CA PRO A 407 -49.69 11.08 29.46
C PRO A 407 -48.92 10.31 28.38
N VAL A 408 -49.62 9.67 27.44
CA VAL A 408 -49.03 8.96 26.29
C VAL A 408 -49.58 9.45 24.96
N MET A 409 -50.66 10.25 25.00
CA MET A 409 -51.30 10.82 23.83
C MET A 409 -52.00 12.14 24.17
N CYS A 410 -52.41 12.86 23.15
CA CYS A 410 -53.32 13.99 23.26
C CYS A 410 -54.77 13.51 23.06
N GLN A 411 -55.60 13.53 24.11
CA GLN A 411 -57.02 13.12 24.04
C GLN A 411 -57.94 14.33 24.01
N ARG A 412 -59.06 14.21 23.28
CA ARG A 412 -60.11 15.23 23.22
C ARG A 412 -60.78 15.48 24.57
N VAL A 413 -61.03 16.75 24.93
CA VAL A 413 -61.68 17.12 26.21
C VAL A 413 -63.20 17.30 26.05
N ILE A 414 -64.01 16.63 26.87
CA ILE A 414 -65.49 16.77 26.92
C ILE A 414 -65.89 17.61 28.14
N GLY A 415 -66.79 18.58 27.97
CA GLY A 415 -67.24 19.48 29.03
C GLY A 415 -68.03 18.81 30.16
N SER A 416 -67.80 19.22 31.41
CA SER A 416 -68.46 18.67 32.61
C SER A 416 -69.79 19.33 32.99
N SER A 417 -70.25 20.30 32.19
CA SER A 417 -71.36 21.20 32.52
C SER A 417 -72.61 20.49 33.08
N CYS A 418 -73.10 21.00 34.20
CA CYS A 418 -74.27 20.52 34.94
C CYS A 418 -74.22 19.08 35.48
N ARG A 419 -73.03 18.49 35.64
CA ARG A 419 -72.83 17.28 36.44
C ARG A 419 -72.84 17.62 37.94
N ALA A 420 -73.47 16.79 38.77
CA ALA A 420 -73.43 16.99 40.22
C ALA A 420 -72.00 16.80 40.74
N CYS A 421 -71.57 17.65 41.66
CA CYS A 421 -70.22 17.62 42.23
C CYS A 421 -70.24 18.02 43.69
N THR A 422 -69.16 17.70 44.39
CA THR A 422 -68.91 18.10 45.77
C THR A 422 -67.66 18.96 45.92
N VAL A 423 -66.67 18.76 45.03
CA VAL A 423 -65.42 19.51 44.94
C VAL A 423 -65.06 19.78 43.48
N ASP A 424 -64.21 20.77 43.23
CA ASP A 424 -63.78 21.14 41.86
C ASP A 424 -63.16 19.94 41.09
N ALA A 425 -62.45 19.05 41.78
CA ALA A 425 -61.86 17.85 41.18
C ALA A 425 -62.91 16.89 40.56
N ASP A 426 -64.18 16.98 40.98
CA ASP A 426 -65.28 16.18 40.43
C ASP A 426 -65.72 16.67 39.04
N CYS A 427 -65.16 17.77 38.51
CA CYS A 427 -65.63 18.48 37.32
C CYS A 427 -64.68 18.47 36.11
N ASN A 428 -63.70 17.57 36.07
CA ASN A 428 -62.53 17.57 35.15
C ASN A 428 -61.38 18.47 35.61
N ALA A 429 -60.15 18.02 35.34
CA ALA A 429 -58.91 18.64 35.84
C ALA A 429 -58.52 19.96 35.15
N PHE A 430 -59.31 20.42 34.17
CA PHE A 430 -58.93 21.50 33.24
C PHE A 430 -59.56 22.86 33.57
N GLY A 431 -59.70 23.17 34.87
CA GLY A 431 -60.17 24.48 35.36
C GLY A 431 -61.68 24.60 35.57
N ASP A 432 -62.44 23.55 35.28
CA ASP A 432 -63.87 23.44 35.61
C ASP A 432 -64.09 23.50 37.13
N ARG A 433 -65.20 24.11 37.56
CA ARG A 433 -65.46 24.37 38.98
C ARG A 433 -66.79 23.82 39.44
N CYS A 434 -66.82 23.38 40.69
CA CYS A 434 -68.00 22.92 41.37
C CYS A 434 -68.68 24.09 42.08
N ILE A 435 -69.78 24.60 41.50
CA ILE A 435 -70.43 25.82 41.96
C ILE A 435 -71.92 25.60 42.29
N ALA A 436 -72.50 26.50 43.08
CA ALA A 436 -73.95 26.56 43.22
C ALA A 436 -74.59 27.18 41.97
N MET A 437 -75.69 26.60 41.49
CA MET A 437 -76.42 27.07 40.30
C MET A 437 -77.79 27.62 40.71
N GLY A 438 -77.94 28.94 40.74
CA GLY A 438 -79.20 29.59 41.08
C GLY A 438 -79.78 29.10 42.42
N SER A 439 -80.99 28.55 42.37
CA SER A 439 -81.69 27.94 43.51
C SER A 439 -81.68 26.41 43.51
N ASP A 440 -80.89 25.79 42.64
CA ASP A 440 -80.83 24.33 42.55
C ASP A 440 -80.27 23.73 43.85
N PRO A 441 -80.81 22.60 44.31
CA PRO A 441 -80.27 21.92 45.48
C PRO A 441 -78.93 21.26 45.14
N GLY A 442 -77.86 21.68 45.82
CA GLY A 442 -76.52 21.11 45.68
C GLY A 442 -75.57 21.98 44.85
N THR A 443 -74.48 21.36 44.41
CA THR A 443 -73.43 21.99 43.60
C THR A 443 -73.24 21.22 42.30
N TRP A 444 -72.88 21.96 41.25
CA TRP A 444 -72.84 21.49 39.88
C TRP A 444 -71.57 21.96 39.20
N CYS A 445 -71.03 21.10 38.34
CA CYS A 445 -69.89 21.40 37.51
C CYS A 445 -70.25 22.48 36.51
N ALA A 446 -69.43 23.51 36.46
CA ALA A 446 -69.46 24.54 35.45
C ALA A 446 -68.14 24.50 34.69
N GLN A 447 -68.24 24.29 33.38
CA GLN A 447 -67.10 24.20 32.48
C GLN A 447 -66.37 25.55 32.41
N ALA A 448 -65.04 25.55 32.43
CA ALA A 448 -64.28 26.78 32.18
C ALA A 448 -64.50 27.28 30.74
N CYS A 449 -64.65 28.59 30.58
CA CYS A 449 -64.80 29.23 29.26
C CYS A 449 -63.81 30.36 29.00
N ASP A 450 -62.78 30.47 29.85
CA ASP A 450 -61.63 31.35 29.62
C ASP A 450 -60.87 30.97 28.35
N VAL A 451 -60.09 31.93 27.82
CA VAL A 451 -59.38 31.76 26.54
C VAL A 451 -58.34 30.64 26.57
N ASP A 452 -57.80 30.32 27.76
CA ASP A 452 -56.80 29.28 27.96
C ASP A 452 -57.43 27.91 28.30
N ALA A 453 -58.76 27.81 28.36
CA ALA A 453 -59.42 26.54 28.62
C ALA A 453 -59.26 25.61 27.40
N PRO A 454 -58.99 24.31 27.58
CA PRO A 454 -58.63 23.40 26.48
C PRO A 454 -59.82 23.01 25.59
N TYR A 455 -60.99 23.62 25.78
CA TYR A 455 -62.17 23.38 24.96
C TYR A 455 -62.10 24.15 23.65
N GLU A 456 -62.55 23.52 22.58
CA GLU A 456 -62.55 24.11 21.25
C GLU A 456 -63.45 25.35 21.19
N GLY A 457 -62.91 26.48 20.68
CA GLY A 457 -63.68 27.70 20.44
C GLY A 457 -63.90 28.61 21.66
N CYS A 458 -63.09 28.49 22.73
CA CYS A 458 -63.22 29.38 23.89
C CYS A 458 -62.84 30.82 23.52
N THR A 459 -63.80 31.73 23.65
CA THR A 459 -63.57 33.16 23.39
C THR A 459 -63.26 33.95 24.65
N GLY A 460 -63.53 33.39 25.84
CA GLY A 460 -63.41 34.10 27.12
C GLY A 460 -64.34 35.31 27.26
N GLN A 461 -65.30 35.50 26.36
CA GLN A 461 -66.20 36.66 26.32
C GLN A 461 -67.50 36.37 27.09
N ILE A 462 -67.80 37.22 28.08
CA ILE A 462 -69.00 37.11 28.90
C ILE A 462 -70.27 37.30 28.05
N GLY A 463 -71.28 36.46 28.26
CA GLY A 463 -72.58 36.48 27.58
C GLY A 463 -72.58 35.83 26.19
N GLN A 464 -71.47 35.25 25.75
CA GLN A 464 -71.41 34.47 24.52
C GLN A 464 -71.41 32.97 24.80
N GLN A 465 -71.86 32.18 23.82
CA GLN A 465 -71.71 30.73 23.89
C GLN A 465 -70.22 30.33 23.88
N GLY A 466 -69.41 30.82 22.92
CA GLY A 466 -68.00 30.42 22.82
C GLY A 466 -67.84 28.89 22.79
N CYS A 467 -67.00 28.34 23.66
CA CYS A 467 -66.83 26.90 23.88
C CYS A 467 -67.87 26.26 24.80
N CYS A 468 -68.86 27.03 25.29
CA CYS A 468 -69.91 26.49 26.13
C CYS A 468 -70.90 25.64 25.32
N PRO A 469 -71.48 24.58 25.92
CA PRO A 469 -72.48 23.76 25.25
C PRO A 469 -73.71 24.56 24.82
N SER A 470 -74.49 24.03 23.89
CA SER A 470 -75.73 24.69 23.44
C SER A 470 -76.69 24.90 24.63
N GLY A 471 -77.21 26.13 24.78
CA GLY A 471 -78.03 26.53 25.92
C GLY A 471 -77.24 26.95 27.17
N TYR A 472 -75.93 27.24 27.01
CA TYR A 472 -75.05 27.80 28.05
C TYR A 472 -74.36 29.06 27.52
N THR A 473 -74.14 30.04 28.39
CA THR A 473 -73.32 31.24 28.11
C THR A 473 -72.14 31.31 29.07
N CYS A 474 -71.03 31.84 28.59
CA CYS A 474 -69.86 32.11 29.42
C CYS A 474 -70.16 33.28 30.36
N GLU A 475 -70.09 33.07 31.67
CA GLU A 475 -70.39 34.09 32.68
C GLU A 475 -69.25 34.22 33.70
N GLN A 476 -69.05 35.41 34.24
CA GLN A 476 -68.07 35.62 35.32
C GLN A 476 -68.64 35.10 36.65
N ARG A 477 -67.86 34.28 37.37
CA ARG A 477 -68.17 33.77 38.71
C ARG A 477 -66.92 33.88 39.59
N GLY A 478 -66.85 34.97 40.36
CA GLY A 478 -65.64 35.27 41.13
C GLY A 478 -64.46 35.58 40.20
N ALA A 479 -63.34 34.88 40.37
CA ALA A 479 -62.15 35.05 39.53
C ALA A 479 -62.25 34.29 38.20
N ASP A 480 -63.17 33.34 38.07
CA ASP A 480 -63.23 32.39 36.97
C ASP A 480 -64.33 32.77 35.96
N LYS A 481 -64.14 32.45 34.67
CA LYS A 481 -65.22 32.47 33.67
C LYS A 481 -65.71 31.06 33.41
N LEU A 482 -67.00 30.84 33.65
CA LEU A 482 -67.62 29.52 33.64
C LEU A 482 -68.85 29.50 32.74
N CYS A 483 -69.09 28.37 32.08
CA CYS A 483 -70.30 28.12 31.31
C CYS A 483 -71.50 27.92 32.24
N ILE A 484 -72.43 28.85 32.20
CA ILE A 484 -73.66 28.84 33.01
C ILE A 484 -74.85 28.56 32.09
N PRO A 485 -75.74 27.62 32.47
CA PRO A 485 -76.93 27.34 31.67
C PRO A 485 -77.88 28.53 31.63
N GLU A 486 -78.57 28.70 30.50
CA GLU A 486 -79.67 29.66 30.38
C GLU A 486 -80.74 29.37 31.47
N GLY A 487 -81.07 30.38 32.27
CA GLY A 487 -81.97 30.25 33.42
C GLY A 487 -81.31 29.79 34.73
N GLU A 488 -79.97 29.68 34.78
CA GLU A 488 -79.16 29.37 35.97
C GLU A 488 -79.57 28.10 36.73
N THR A 489 -80.00 27.07 36.01
CA THR A 489 -80.48 25.82 36.59
C THR A 489 -79.94 24.60 35.83
N CYS A 490 -79.40 23.64 36.56
CA CYS A 490 -78.97 22.31 36.10
C CYS A 490 -80.03 21.22 36.37
N THR A 491 -81.15 21.59 37.00
CA THR A 491 -82.29 20.71 37.26
C THR A 491 -83.14 20.56 35.99
N CYS A 492 -83.55 19.33 35.66
CA CYS A 492 -84.44 19.08 34.54
C CYS A 492 -85.84 19.59 34.88
N GLN A 493 -86.35 20.47 34.02
CA GLN A 493 -87.66 21.12 34.15
C GLN A 493 -88.16 21.48 32.76
N PRO A 494 -89.44 21.84 32.57
CA PRO A 494 -90.01 22.06 31.22
C PRO A 494 -89.28 23.12 30.39
N SER A 495 -88.64 24.12 31.02
CA SER A 495 -87.85 25.14 30.32
C SER A 495 -86.49 24.64 29.80
N ARG A 496 -86.07 23.43 30.18
CA ARG A 496 -84.84 22.77 29.74
C ARG A 496 -85.11 21.44 29.03
N GLU A 497 -86.33 21.21 28.54
CA GLU A 497 -86.62 20.03 27.70
C GLU A 497 -85.67 19.99 26.50
N GLY A 498 -85.01 18.85 26.29
CA GLY A 498 -83.97 18.69 25.26
C GLY A 498 -82.58 19.20 25.65
N ALA A 499 -82.40 19.85 26.80
CA ALA A 499 -81.07 20.18 27.31
C ALA A 499 -80.31 18.90 27.68
N THR A 500 -78.99 18.94 27.49
CA THR A 500 -78.09 17.84 27.84
C THR A 500 -77.21 18.21 29.03
N ARG A 501 -76.82 17.20 29.80
CA ARG A 501 -75.77 17.28 30.82
C ARG A 501 -74.91 16.03 30.79
N SER A 502 -73.68 16.13 31.26
CA SER A 502 -72.84 14.96 31.48
C SER A 502 -73.25 14.19 32.73
N CYS A 503 -73.01 12.88 32.74
CA CYS A 503 -73.28 11.97 33.85
C CYS A 503 -72.15 10.95 33.97
N LEU A 504 -72.06 10.27 35.12
CA LEU A 504 -71.06 9.22 35.33
C LEU A 504 -71.75 7.88 35.60
N VAL A 505 -71.24 6.82 34.99
CA VAL A 505 -71.55 5.42 35.32
C VAL A 505 -70.33 4.81 35.96
N SER A 506 -70.44 4.31 37.19
CA SER A 506 -69.32 3.62 37.87
C SER A 506 -69.58 2.12 37.89
N ILE A 507 -68.61 1.36 37.38
CA ILE A 507 -68.57 -0.10 37.42
C ILE A 507 -67.28 -0.55 38.13
N PRO A 508 -67.13 -1.83 38.52
CA PRO A 508 -65.88 -2.30 39.12
C PRO A 508 -64.71 -2.18 38.13
N GLY A 509 -63.86 -1.16 38.33
CA GLY A 509 -62.64 -0.95 37.52
C GLY A 509 -62.67 0.27 36.59
N ALA A 510 -63.84 0.90 36.36
CA ALA A 510 -63.93 2.09 35.50
C ALA A 510 -65.06 3.04 35.93
N THR A 511 -64.96 4.30 35.51
CA THR A 511 -66.03 5.29 35.63
C THR A 511 -66.17 6.03 34.30
N CYS A 512 -67.28 5.81 33.61
CA CYS A 512 -67.49 6.31 32.25
C CYS A 512 -68.34 7.57 32.25
N LEU A 513 -68.06 8.46 31.30
CA LEU A 513 -68.79 9.69 31.09
C LEU A 513 -69.91 9.44 30.08
N GLY A 514 -71.16 9.61 30.51
CA GLY A 514 -72.34 9.56 29.63
C GLY A 514 -72.97 10.93 29.43
N LEU A 515 -74.01 10.98 28.60
CA LEU A 515 -74.91 12.12 28.49
C LEU A 515 -76.31 11.75 28.99
N GLN A 516 -76.96 12.71 29.66
CA GLN A 516 -78.38 12.64 29.96
C GLN A 516 -79.08 13.77 29.23
N THR A 517 -80.24 13.45 28.67
CA THR A 517 -81.15 14.44 28.07
C THR A 517 -82.35 14.63 28.97
N CYS A 518 -82.75 15.89 29.18
CA CYS A 518 -83.92 16.25 29.98
C CYS A 518 -85.21 15.95 29.18
N GLY A 519 -86.05 15.06 29.73
CA GLY A 519 -87.31 14.65 29.12
C GLY A 519 -88.48 15.58 29.44
N SER A 520 -89.58 15.42 28.70
CA SER A 520 -90.84 16.17 28.89
C SER A 520 -91.54 15.88 30.22
N ASP A 521 -91.14 14.81 30.92
CA ASP A 521 -91.57 14.45 32.26
C ASP A 521 -90.80 15.18 33.37
N SER A 522 -89.92 16.12 33.02
CA SER A 522 -89.03 16.83 33.95
C SER A 522 -88.06 15.89 34.70
N ALA A 523 -87.72 14.75 34.11
CA ALA A 523 -86.69 13.85 34.59
C ALA A 523 -85.51 13.78 33.60
N TRP A 524 -84.30 13.62 34.14
CA TRP A 524 -83.14 13.27 33.34
C TRP A 524 -83.24 11.80 32.94
N ALA A 525 -83.03 11.49 31.66
CA ALA A 525 -82.97 10.12 31.16
C ALA A 525 -81.87 9.29 31.85
N SER A 526 -81.86 7.96 31.65
CA SER A 526 -80.72 7.13 32.04
C SER A 526 -79.43 7.67 31.41
N CYS A 527 -78.33 7.58 32.15
CA CYS A 527 -77.02 7.99 31.64
C CYS A 527 -76.67 7.13 30.43
N ASP A 528 -76.67 7.74 29.25
CA ASP A 528 -76.37 7.06 28.01
C ASP A 528 -74.87 7.18 27.72
N THR A 529 -74.17 6.06 27.85
CA THR A 529 -72.74 5.93 27.54
C THR A 529 -72.50 5.50 26.09
N SER A 530 -73.55 5.11 25.35
CA SER A 530 -73.43 4.50 24.01
C SER A 530 -72.99 5.46 22.91
N GLU A 531 -73.20 6.77 23.10
CA GLU A 531 -72.84 7.82 22.14
C GLU A 531 -71.71 8.76 22.63
N THR A 532 -71.12 8.47 23.79
CA THR A 532 -70.22 9.43 24.47
C THR A 532 -68.79 8.93 24.66
N THR A 533 -68.57 7.63 24.56
CA THR A 533 -67.24 7.02 24.66
C THR A 533 -67.16 5.86 23.67
N ILE A 534 -66.39 6.06 22.61
CA ILE A 534 -65.83 4.96 21.82
C ILE A 534 -64.94 4.18 22.80
N GLU A 535 -65.03 2.85 22.79
CA GLU A 535 -64.06 2.05 23.55
C GLU A 535 -62.67 2.41 23.04
N LEU A 536 -61.82 2.88 23.93
CA LEU A 536 -60.44 3.19 23.61
C LEU A 536 -59.62 1.98 24.01
N CYS A 537 -58.52 1.78 23.31
CA CYS A 537 -57.58 0.78 23.76
C CYS A 537 -56.70 1.43 24.84
N ASP A 538 -57.15 1.38 26.09
CA ASP A 538 -56.48 2.02 27.23
C ASP A 538 -56.44 1.16 28.51
N ASN A 539 -56.87 -0.10 28.45
CA ASN A 539 -57.02 -1.01 29.61
C ASN A 539 -58.11 -0.60 30.61
N ALA A 540 -58.97 0.36 30.26
CA ALA A 540 -60.19 0.66 30.98
C ALA A 540 -61.41 0.19 30.18
N ASP A 541 -62.52 0.04 30.88
CA ASP A 541 -63.84 -0.15 30.28
C ASP A 541 -64.40 1.27 30.09
N ASN A 542 -64.18 1.86 28.91
CA ASN A 542 -64.49 3.27 28.66
C ASN A 542 -65.98 3.50 28.39
N ASN A 543 -66.70 2.49 27.92
CA ASN A 543 -68.12 2.53 27.59
C ASN A 543 -69.03 1.96 28.71
N CYS A 544 -68.44 1.36 29.74
CA CYS A 544 -69.07 0.78 30.92
C CYS A 544 -69.99 -0.42 30.62
N ASP A 545 -69.69 -1.22 29.60
CA ASP A 545 -70.47 -2.40 29.24
C ASP A 545 -70.10 -3.66 30.05
N GLY A 546 -69.05 -3.58 30.87
CA GLY A 546 -68.53 -4.65 31.72
C GLY A 546 -67.38 -5.44 31.09
N LEU A 547 -66.91 -5.05 29.92
CA LEU A 547 -65.75 -5.60 29.22
C LEU A 547 -64.69 -4.52 29.07
N VAL A 548 -63.41 -4.91 29.09
CA VAL A 548 -62.29 -3.97 29.01
C VAL A 548 -61.64 -4.15 27.65
N ASP A 549 -61.66 -3.12 26.80
CA ASP A 549 -61.09 -3.11 25.44
C ASP A 549 -61.60 -4.26 24.55
N GLU A 550 -62.85 -4.68 24.69
CA GLU A 550 -63.48 -5.78 23.95
C GLU A 550 -63.45 -5.68 22.42
N PRO A 551 -63.48 -4.50 21.77
CA PRO A 551 -63.29 -4.45 20.33
C PRO A 551 -61.82 -4.66 19.92
N PHE A 552 -60.87 -4.57 20.86
CA PHE A 552 -59.44 -4.68 20.64
C PHE A 552 -58.86 -6.04 21.12
N LYS A 553 -59.59 -6.73 22.00
CA LYS A 553 -59.27 -8.08 22.49
C LYS A 553 -59.91 -9.18 21.63
N ASN A 554 -59.03 -9.91 20.96
CA ASN A 554 -59.17 -11.20 20.27
C ASN A 554 -60.27 -11.49 19.24
N THR A 555 -59.84 -11.59 17.98
CA THR A 555 -60.51 -12.29 16.86
C THR A 555 -60.23 -13.81 16.84
N ARG A 556 -59.26 -14.30 17.64
CA ARG A 556 -58.85 -15.72 17.69
C ARG A 556 -59.28 -16.46 18.98
N GLY A 557 -60.09 -15.82 19.83
CA GLY A 557 -60.71 -16.44 21.02
C GLY A 557 -59.80 -16.60 22.25
N SER A 558 -58.67 -15.89 22.31
CA SER A 558 -57.65 -16.01 23.37
C SER A 558 -57.93 -15.22 24.66
N GLY A 559 -58.84 -14.25 24.64
CA GLY A 559 -59.01 -13.28 25.72
C GLY A 559 -57.89 -12.22 25.83
N THR A 560 -56.99 -12.14 24.84
CA THR A 560 -55.82 -11.26 24.83
C THR A 560 -55.80 -10.34 23.60
N TYR A 561 -54.95 -9.31 23.61
CA TYR A 561 -54.76 -8.48 22.43
C TYR A 561 -53.92 -9.22 21.37
N ASP A 562 -54.59 -9.94 20.49
CA ASP A 562 -53.98 -10.80 19.46
C ASP A 562 -54.24 -10.31 18.01
N THR A 563 -54.68 -9.06 17.88
CA THR A 563 -54.87 -8.40 16.59
C THR A 563 -53.60 -7.66 16.20
N ASP A 564 -53.36 -7.52 14.89
CA ASP A 564 -52.14 -6.88 14.38
C ASP A 564 -52.02 -5.40 14.75
N THR A 565 -53.13 -4.72 15.08
CA THR A 565 -53.14 -3.30 15.46
C THR A 565 -53.07 -3.05 16.98
N HIS A 566 -53.15 -4.10 17.81
CA HIS A 566 -53.11 -4.00 19.28
C HIS A 566 -52.28 -5.13 19.91
N CYS A 567 -51.20 -5.61 19.30
CA CYS A 567 -50.56 -6.84 19.75
C CYS A 567 -49.89 -6.76 21.13
N GLY A 568 -50.28 -7.64 22.04
CA GLY A 568 -49.69 -7.77 23.38
C GLY A 568 -50.17 -6.72 24.37
N SER A 569 -50.41 -5.50 23.88
CA SER A 569 -51.00 -4.39 24.60
C SER A 569 -51.71 -3.46 23.63
N CYS A 570 -52.57 -2.60 24.17
CA CYS A 570 -53.26 -1.58 23.41
C CYS A 570 -52.36 -0.69 22.55
N ASN A 571 -52.85 -0.40 21.33
CA ASN A 571 -52.25 0.47 20.31
C ASN A 571 -50.86 0.05 19.84
N ILE A 572 -50.46 -1.18 20.14
CA ILE A 572 -49.26 -1.78 19.58
C ILE A 572 -49.59 -2.29 18.18
N ASN A 573 -49.37 -1.42 17.20
CA ASN A 573 -49.68 -1.70 15.81
C ASN A 573 -48.48 -2.33 15.10
N CYS A 574 -48.44 -3.66 15.06
CA CYS A 574 -47.39 -4.40 14.39
C CYS A 574 -47.35 -4.09 12.88
N VAL A 575 -48.49 -3.89 12.21
CA VAL A 575 -48.47 -3.57 10.76
C VAL A 575 -47.98 -2.15 10.46
N ALA A 576 -47.98 -1.25 11.44
CA ALA A 576 -47.39 0.09 11.32
C ALA A 576 -45.94 0.16 11.81
N GLN A 577 -45.49 -0.80 12.63
CA GLN A 577 -44.13 -0.87 13.11
C GLN A 577 -43.13 -1.17 11.98
N TRP A 578 -43.56 -1.90 10.96
CA TRP A 578 -42.74 -2.18 9.77
C TRP A 578 -43.44 -1.75 8.48
N SER A 579 -42.68 -1.11 7.61
CA SER A 579 -43.09 -0.63 6.30
C SER A 579 -42.82 -1.70 5.24
N PRO A 580 -43.86 -2.17 4.51
CA PRO A 580 -43.70 -3.12 3.41
C PRO A 580 -42.84 -2.62 2.24
N THR A 581 -42.61 -1.30 2.15
CA THR A 581 -41.87 -0.66 1.04
C THR A 581 -40.52 -0.08 1.45
N ILE A 582 -40.28 0.16 2.74
CA ILE A 582 -39.00 0.70 3.24
C ILE A 582 -38.19 -0.41 3.92
N GLN A 583 -38.82 -1.14 4.84
CA GLN A 583 -38.20 -2.24 5.58
C GLN A 583 -38.50 -3.60 4.93
N HIS A 584 -39.25 -3.63 3.83
CA HIS A 584 -39.68 -4.84 3.13
C HIS A 584 -40.25 -5.94 4.05
N ALA A 585 -40.85 -5.53 5.16
CA ALA A 585 -41.32 -6.39 6.23
C ALA A 585 -42.80 -6.13 6.48
N ILE A 586 -43.54 -7.22 6.68
CA ILE A 586 -44.93 -7.21 7.12
C ILE A 586 -44.92 -7.63 8.57
N GLY A 587 -45.22 -6.69 9.45
CA GLY A 587 -45.44 -6.94 10.86
C GLY A 587 -46.75 -7.64 11.13
N GLY A 588 -46.76 -8.48 12.15
CA GLY A 588 -48.00 -9.12 12.60
C GLY A 588 -47.92 -9.55 14.05
N CYS A 589 -49.08 -9.80 14.62
CA CYS A 589 -49.17 -10.26 15.99
C CYS A 589 -49.02 -11.77 16.06
N ARG A 590 -47.91 -12.23 16.64
CA ARG A 590 -47.71 -13.64 16.94
C ARG A 590 -48.28 -13.96 18.31
N ALA A 591 -49.34 -14.76 18.35
CA ALA A 591 -49.98 -15.25 19.57
C ALA A 591 -50.28 -16.75 19.47
N GLY A 592 -50.22 -17.47 20.60
CA GLY A 592 -50.50 -18.91 20.65
C GLY A 592 -50.83 -19.42 22.07
N PRO A 593 -51.21 -20.70 22.23
CA PRO A 593 -51.68 -21.26 23.51
C PRO A 593 -50.70 -21.17 24.70
N ALA A 594 -49.44 -20.80 24.44
CA ALA A 594 -48.39 -20.59 25.43
C ALA A 594 -47.42 -19.45 25.05
N ILE A 595 -47.80 -18.57 24.12
CA ILE A 595 -46.98 -17.45 23.63
C ILE A 595 -47.76 -16.17 23.90
N ALA A 596 -47.22 -15.30 24.75
CA ALA A 596 -47.78 -13.97 24.98
C ALA A 596 -47.76 -13.21 23.64
N PRO A 597 -48.83 -12.46 23.28
CA PRO A 597 -48.85 -11.78 21.99
C PRO A 597 -47.71 -10.78 21.88
N THR A 598 -46.87 -10.90 20.86
CA THR A 598 -45.74 -10.01 20.59
C THR A 598 -45.70 -9.64 19.10
N CYS A 599 -45.31 -8.40 18.80
CA CYS A 599 -45.05 -7.99 17.43
C CYS A 599 -43.80 -8.69 16.91
N GLU A 600 -43.93 -9.31 15.75
CA GLU A 600 -42.83 -9.92 15.03
C GLU A 600 -43.01 -9.63 13.53
N ILE A 601 -41.92 -9.70 12.78
CA ILE A 601 -42.00 -9.77 11.32
C ILE A 601 -42.57 -11.14 10.98
N VAL A 602 -43.81 -11.16 10.50
CA VAL A 602 -44.51 -12.41 10.17
C VAL A 602 -44.23 -12.85 8.74
N GLN A 603 -43.87 -11.91 7.87
CA GLN A 603 -43.53 -12.18 6.48
C GLN A 603 -42.67 -11.04 5.92
N CYS A 604 -41.73 -11.36 5.05
CA CYS A 604 -41.08 -10.36 4.21
C CYS A 604 -41.84 -10.19 2.89
N THR A 605 -41.69 -9.03 2.25
CA THR A 605 -42.35 -8.74 0.98
C THR A 605 -41.63 -9.41 -0.19
N SER A 606 -42.33 -9.48 -1.32
CA SER A 606 -41.78 -9.95 -2.59
C SER A 606 -42.03 -8.89 -3.66
N GLU A 607 -41.03 -8.63 -4.50
CA GLU A 607 -41.09 -7.62 -5.56
C GLU A 607 -40.62 -8.20 -6.88
N SER A 608 -41.29 -7.81 -7.97
CA SER A 608 -40.92 -8.24 -9.33
C SER A 608 -40.28 -7.07 -10.05
N ILE A 609 -39.02 -7.20 -10.43
CA ILE A 609 -38.25 -6.11 -11.02
C ILE A 609 -38.02 -6.38 -12.51
N PRO A 610 -38.49 -5.50 -13.41
CA PRO A 610 -38.35 -5.70 -14.85
C PRO A 610 -36.89 -5.60 -15.34
N GLY A 611 -36.51 -6.53 -16.22
CA GLY A 611 -35.25 -6.50 -16.97
C GLY A 611 -34.02 -7.00 -16.21
N GLY A 612 -32.86 -6.84 -16.87
CA GLY A 612 -31.51 -6.92 -16.29
C GLY A 612 -30.91 -8.30 -15.99
N GLY A 613 -29.59 -8.42 -16.16
CA GLY A 613 -28.80 -9.51 -15.58
C GLY A 613 -28.10 -9.03 -14.30
N ALA A 614 -27.59 -9.94 -13.48
CA ALA A 614 -26.89 -9.61 -12.25
C ALA A 614 -25.70 -8.67 -12.49
N CYS A 615 -25.45 -7.77 -11.54
CA CYS A 615 -24.33 -6.82 -11.52
C CYS A 615 -23.92 -6.50 -10.08
N GLN A 616 -22.70 -6.03 -9.89
CA GLN A 616 -22.21 -5.47 -8.63
C GLN A 616 -22.12 -3.95 -8.74
N VAL A 617 -21.61 -3.50 -9.89
CA VAL A 617 -21.34 -2.09 -10.21
C VAL A 617 -21.86 -1.74 -11.61
N ASP A 618 -22.00 -0.45 -11.89
CA ASP A 618 -22.48 0.04 -13.19
C ASP A 618 -21.62 -0.45 -14.37
N ALA A 619 -20.33 -0.69 -14.15
CA ALA A 619 -19.40 -1.17 -15.18
C ALA A 619 -19.72 -2.59 -15.67
N ASP A 620 -20.43 -3.39 -14.88
CA ASP A 620 -20.89 -4.73 -15.29
C ASP A 620 -22.04 -4.63 -16.30
N CYS A 621 -22.66 -3.46 -16.39
CA CYS A 621 -23.82 -3.22 -17.22
C CYS A 621 -23.42 -2.66 -18.59
N GLY A 622 -24.04 -3.21 -19.64
CA GLY A 622 -23.85 -2.71 -21.01
C GLY A 622 -24.26 -1.25 -21.15
N ALA A 623 -23.67 -0.54 -22.12
CA ALA A 623 -23.85 0.90 -22.30
C ALA A 623 -25.32 1.36 -22.25
N GLY A 624 -25.59 2.37 -21.40
CA GLY A 624 -26.93 2.92 -21.18
C GLY A 624 -27.74 2.23 -20.07
N ARG A 625 -27.13 1.32 -19.31
CA ARG A 625 -27.69 0.65 -18.14
C ARG A 625 -26.87 0.96 -16.89
N VAL A 626 -27.50 0.89 -15.73
CA VAL A 626 -26.88 1.06 -14.40
C VAL A 626 -27.22 -0.15 -13.54
N CYS A 627 -26.38 -0.43 -12.56
CA CYS A 627 -26.63 -1.48 -11.59
C CYS A 627 -27.59 -0.97 -10.51
N HIS A 628 -28.73 -1.65 -10.35
CA HIS A 628 -29.69 -1.25 -9.33
C HIS A 628 -29.05 -1.43 -7.93
N PRO A 629 -29.06 -0.41 -7.05
CA PRO A 629 -28.32 -0.46 -5.78
C PRO A 629 -28.85 -1.53 -4.81
N LEU A 630 -30.17 -1.74 -4.78
CA LEU A 630 -30.82 -2.77 -3.96
C LEU A 630 -30.79 -4.16 -4.62
N TYR A 631 -31.40 -4.30 -5.80
CA TYR A 631 -31.57 -5.57 -6.49
C TYR A 631 -30.35 -6.10 -7.24
N ARG A 632 -29.27 -5.31 -7.36
CA ARG A 632 -28.00 -5.75 -7.97
C ARG A 632 -28.19 -6.39 -9.36
N GLN A 633 -29.02 -5.74 -10.17
CA GLN A 633 -29.29 -6.11 -11.57
C GLN A 633 -29.22 -4.91 -12.51
N CYS A 634 -28.78 -5.15 -13.74
CA CYS A 634 -28.59 -4.11 -14.74
C CYS A 634 -29.91 -3.59 -15.28
N VAL A 635 -30.33 -2.43 -14.82
CA VAL A 635 -31.58 -1.78 -15.24
C VAL A 635 -31.32 -0.59 -16.15
N GLN A 636 -32.33 -0.19 -16.90
CA GLN A 636 -32.33 1.07 -17.64
C GLN A 636 -33.65 1.77 -17.39
N ALA A 637 -33.61 3.00 -16.88
CA ALA A 637 -34.80 3.79 -16.62
C ALA A 637 -35.51 4.17 -17.94
N CYS A 638 -36.84 4.25 -17.90
CA CYS A 638 -37.66 4.64 -19.03
C CYS A 638 -38.96 5.31 -18.59
N THR A 639 -39.52 6.13 -19.49
CA THR A 639 -40.85 6.73 -19.32
C THR A 639 -41.84 6.25 -20.40
N SER A 640 -41.35 5.55 -21.43
CA SER A 640 -42.16 4.92 -22.47
C SER A 640 -41.40 3.80 -23.19
N ALA A 641 -42.13 2.89 -23.84
CA ALA A 641 -41.55 1.78 -24.59
C ALA A 641 -40.64 2.23 -25.74
N ALA A 642 -40.82 3.44 -26.28
CA ALA A 642 -39.97 3.99 -27.33
C ALA A 642 -38.51 4.24 -26.88
N GLY A 643 -38.29 4.39 -25.57
CA GLY A 643 -36.96 4.55 -24.97
C GLY A 643 -36.21 3.23 -24.74
N CYS A 644 -36.84 2.08 -24.98
CA CYS A 644 -36.28 0.77 -24.67
C CYS A 644 -35.84 0.04 -25.94
N PRO A 645 -34.55 -0.28 -26.11
CA PRO A 645 -34.04 -0.98 -27.29
C PRO A 645 -34.65 -2.39 -27.45
N GLY A 646 -35.71 -2.49 -28.26
CA GLY A 646 -36.38 -3.75 -28.59
C GLY A 646 -37.17 -4.36 -27.44
N GLY A 647 -37.87 -3.53 -26.65
CA GLY A 647 -38.50 -3.94 -25.39
C GLY A 647 -39.73 -3.13 -24.97
N ALA A 648 -40.22 -3.41 -23.76
CA ALA A 648 -41.31 -2.72 -23.08
C ALA A 648 -40.76 -1.86 -21.93
N CYS A 649 -41.48 -0.81 -21.56
CA CYS A 649 -41.20 -0.03 -20.35
C CYS A 649 -42.24 -0.42 -19.30
N VAL A 650 -41.81 -1.09 -18.23
CA VAL A 650 -42.67 -1.59 -17.14
C VAL A 650 -42.12 -1.03 -15.84
N ASP A 651 -42.98 -0.40 -15.04
CA ASP A 651 -42.64 0.19 -13.74
C ASP A 651 -41.38 1.08 -13.76
N GLY A 652 -41.22 1.84 -14.86
CA GLY A 652 -40.10 2.76 -15.03
C GLY A 652 -38.80 2.13 -15.52
N PHE A 653 -38.76 0.82 -15.79
CA PHE A 653 -37.58 0.10 -16.26
C PHE A 653 -37.78 -0.58 -17.62
N CYS A 654 -36.74 -0.56 -18.44
CA CYS A 654 -36.72 -1.25 -19.72
C CYS A 654 -36.55 -2.76 -19.55
N THR A 655 -37.47 -3.51 -20.15
CA THR A 655 -37.43 -4.98 -20.21
C THR A 655 -37.75 -5.49 -21.62
N ALA A 656 -37.68 -6.80 -21.86
CA ALA A 656 -38.07 -7.43 -23.12
C ALA A 656 -39.45 -8.11 -23.01
N THR A 657 -40.19 -8.15 -24.12
CA THR A 657 -41.38 -9.00 -24.25
C THR A 657 -40.97 -10.47 -24.41
N CYS A 658 -41.75 -11.39 -23.85
CA CYS A 658 -41.44 -12.83 -23.84
C CYS A 658 -42.71 -13.68 -24.01
N ASN A 659 -42.52 -14.94 -24.40
CA ASN A 659 -43.58 -15.96 -24.35
C ASN A 659 -43.25 -17.09 -23.37
N THR A 660 -41.97 -17.30 -23.08
CA THR A 660 -41.48 -18.35 -22.16
C THR A 660 -40.31 -17.82 -21.32
N ASP A 661 -40.07 -18.43 -20.16
CA ASP A 661 -38.91 -18.09 -19.31
C ASP A 661 -37.58 -18.23 -20.05
N ALA A 662 -37.49 -19.16 -21.01
CA ALA A 662 -36.30 -19.35 -21.83
C ALA A 662 -35.95 -18.11 -22.67
N ASP A 663 -36.95 -17.34 -23.12
CA ASP A 663 -36.73 -16.08 -23.84
C ASP A 663 -36.04 -15.04 -22.94
N CYS A 664 -36.44 -15.01 -21.67
CA CYS A 664 -35.90 -14.10 -20.67
C CYS A 664 -34.51 -14.52 -20.21
N VAL A 665 -34.31 -15.80 -19.88
CA VAL A 665 -32.99 -16.33 -19.54
C VAL A 665 -31.98 -16.15 -20.67
N ALA A 666 -32.38 -16.32 -21.93
CA ALA A 666 -31.49 -16.10 -23.07
C ALA A 666 -31.07 -14.64 -23.23
N ARG A 667 -31.89 -13.69 -22.76
CA ARG A 667 -31.66 -12.25 -22.96
C ARG A 667 -31.05 -11.54 -21.75
N PHE A 668 -31.38 -12.00 -20.55
CA PHE A 668 -31.01 -11.37 -19.28
C PHE A 668 -30.28 -12.32 -18.32
N GLY A 669 -30.21 -13.61 -18.63
CA GLY A 669 -29.64 -14.62 -17.74
C GLY A 669 -30.65 -15.10 -16.70
N ARG A 670 -30.25 -16.14 -15.95
CA ARG A 670 -31.02 -16.59 -14.79
C ARG A 670 -30.89 -15.55 -13.67
N PRO A 671 -31.94 -15.34 -12.87
CA PRO A 671 -33.19 -16.11 -12.76
C PRO A 671 -34.39 -15.54 -13.57
N SER A 672 -34.17 -14.70 -14.59
CA SER A 672 -35.26 -14.00 -15.29
C SER A 672 -36.37 -14.92 -15.82
N THR A 673 -37.62 -14.63 -15.45
CA THR A 673 -38.82 -15.37 -15.87
C THR A 673 -39.72 -14.50 -16.74
N CYS A 674 -40.63 -15.15 -17.48
CA CYS A 674 -41.62 -14.48 -18.29
C CYS A 674 -42.92 -14.29 -17.49
N SER A 675 -43.09 -13.10 -16.92
CA SER A 675 -44.28 -12.73 -16.15
C SER A 675 -45.14 -11.75 -16.96
N ASN A 676 -46.42 -12.10 -17.17
CA ASN A 676 -47.38 -11.28 -17.92
C ASN A 676 -46.91 -10.83 -19.33
N GLY A 677 -46.10 -11.64 -20.00
CA GLY A 677 -45.60 -11.37 -21.35
C GLY A 677 -44.37 -10.44 -21.41
N THR A 678 -43.79 -10.11 -20.25
CA THR A 678 -42.53 -9.34 -20.11
C THR A 678 -41.54 -10.04 -19.19
N CYS A 679 -40.25 -9.83 -19.40
CA CYS A 679 -39.23 -10.41 -18.55
C CYS A 679 -39.09 -9.66 -17.23
N ALA A 680 -39.06 -10.40 -16.13
CA ALA A 680 -38.82 -9.85 -14.79
C ALA A 680 -38.06 -10.86 -13.94
N VAL A 681 -37.54 -10.39 -12.81
CA VAL A 681 -37.00 -11.24 -11.76
C VAL A 681 -37.82 -11.02 -10.49
N ASP A 682 -38.30 -12.10 -9.90
CA ASP A 682 -39.01 -12.06 -8.63
C ASP A 682 -37.99 -12.18 -7.48
N TYR A 683 -37.94 -11.16 -6.64
CA TYR A 683 -37.16 -11.11 -5.42
C TYR A 683 -38.08 -11.33 -4.22
N GLN A 684 -37.64 -12.14 -3.28
CA GLN A 684 -38.20 -12.26 -1.94
C GLN A 684 -37.22 -11.60 -0.98
N PHE A 685 -37.69 -10.64 -0.19
CA PHE A 685 -36.87 -10.11 0.89
C PHE A 685 -36.71 -11.15 1.98
N VAL A 686 -35.53 -11.18 2.58
CA VAL A 686 -35.14 -12.09 3.65
C VAL A 686 -34.64 -11.23 4.79
N ASN A 687 -35.24 -11.40 5.97
CA ASN A 687 -34.63 -10.97 7.21
C ASN A 687 -33.54 -11.99 7.53
N ALA A 688 -32.31 -11.66 7.20
CA ALA A 688 -31.22 -12.63 7.21
C ALA A 688 -30.60 -12.79 8.61
N ASP A 689 -30.55 -11.71 9.41
CA ASP A 689 -29.97 -11.70 10.76
C ASP A 689 -30.99 -11.99 11.87
N HIS A 690 -32.28 -12.07 11.52
CA HIS A 690 -33.44 -12.18 12.42
C HIS A 690 -33.57 -11.02 13.40
N GLU A 691 -32.95 -9.88 13.12
CA GLU A 691 -33.10 -8.69 13.94
C GLU A 691 -34.42 -7.97 13.56
N PRO A 692 -35.36 -7.78 14.49
CA PRO A 692 -36.61 -7.10 14.17
C PRO A 692 -36.46 -5.59 13.93
N THR A 693 -35.35 -4.95 14.30
CA THR A 693 -35.24 -3.48 14.25
C THR A 693 -34.91 -2.91 12.87
N ASN A 694 -34.32 -3.70 11.97
CA ASN A 694 -33.88 -3.31 10.63
C ASN A 694 -34.78 -3.82 9.50
N GLY A 695 -35.66 -4.79 9.77
CA GLY A 695 -36.71 -5.21 8.82
C GLY A 695 -36.38 -6.52 8.09
N CYS A 696 -36.54 -6.52 6.77
CA CYS A 696 -36.03 -7.56 5.89
C CYS A 696 -35.06 -6.88 4.92
N GLU A 697 -33.78 -7.19 5.05
CA GLU A 697 -32.70 -6.35 4.51
C GLU A 697 -32.25 -6.83 3.13
N CYS A 698 -32.45 -8.11 2.84
CA CYS A 698 -31.74 -8.77 1.75
C CYS A 698 -32.72 -9.29 0.68
N PRO A 699 -32.68 -8.76 -0.55
CA PRO A 699 -33.51 -9.26 -1.66
C PRO A 699 -32.88 -10.52 -2.28
N ALA A 700 -33.47 -11.69 -2.04
CA ALA A 700 -33.06 -12.96 -2.65
C ALA A 700 -33.97 -13.34 -3.82
N ALA A 701 -33.39 -13.69 -4.97
CA ALA A 701 -34.17 -14.28 -6.06
C ALA A 701 -33.91 -15.78 -6.21
N THR A 702 -34.99 -16.55 -6.41
CA THR A 702 -34.87 -18.01 -6.50
C THR A 702 -34.13 -18.45 -7.76
N GLY A 703 -33.17 -19.37 -7.62
CA GLY A 703 -32.40 -19.89 -8.75
C GLY A 703 -31.31 -18.95 -9.26
N VAL A 704 -31.02 -17.87 -8.52
CA VAL A 704 -29.79 -17.10 -8.67
C VAL A 704 -28.59 -17.99 -8.29
N VAL A 705 -27.49 -17.78 -9.00
CA VAL A 705 -26.21 -18.38 -8.64
C VAL A 705 -25.49 -17.37 -7.76
N ASP A 706 -25.36 -17.72 -6.48
CA ASP A 706 -24.57 -16.92 -5.54
C ASP A 706 -23.13 -17.47 -5.49
N GLU A 707 -22.34 -17.07 -6.48
CA GLU A 707 -20.90 -17.34 -6.49
C GLU A 707 -20.17 -16.10 -5.94
N PRO A 708 -19.14 -16.27 -5.10
CA PRO A 708 -18.42 -15.14 -4.54
C PRO A 708 -17.92 -14.18 -5.61
N ASP A 709 -18.20 -12.91 -5.39
CA ASP A 709 -18.04 -11.86 -6.39
C ASP A 709 -16.59 -11.64 -6.83
N LEU A 710 -16.39 -11.41 -8.13
CA LEU A 710 -15.12 -11.05 -8.75
C LEU A 710 -15.24 -9.74 -9.53
N TYR A 711 -14.24 -8.88 -9.42
CA TYR A 711 -14.17 -7.60 -10.14
C TYR A 711 -13.20 -7.66 -11.31
N ALA A 712 -13.50 -6.90 -12.36
CA ALA A 712 -12.60 -6.76 -13.51
C ALA A 712 -11.27 -6.07 -13.13
N GLY A 713 -11.33 -5.05 -12.27
CA GLY A 713 -10.19 -4.40 -11.61
C GLY A 713 -9.97 -4.91 -10.19
N TYR A 714 -8.90 -4.48 -9.54
CA TYR A 714 -8.78 -4.70 -8.09
C TYR A 714 -9.77 -3.75 -7.38
N PRO A 715 -10.63 -4.25 -6.48
CA PRO A 715 -11.67 -3.44 -5.85
C PRO A 715 -11.08 -2.49 -4.80
N ASP A 716 -11.80 -1.40 -4.51
CA ASP A 716 -11.51 -0.51 -3.39
C ASP A 716 -12.16 -1.04 -2.10
N ALA A 717 -11.69 -0.59 -0.94
CA ALA A 717 -12.36 -0.89 0.33
C ALA A 717 -13.81 -0.37 0.32
N GLY A 718 -14.75 -1.17 0.81
CA GLY A 718 -16.19 -0.89 0.79
C GLY A 718 -16.88 -1.25 -0.53
N SER A 719 -16.15 -1.85 -1.49
CA SER A 719 -16.77 -2.35 -2.72
C SER A 719 -17.88 -3.38 -2.41
N PRO A 720 -19.00 -3.38 -3.15
CA PRO A 720 -20.16 -4.19 -2.81
C PRO A 720 -19.99 -5.67 -3.18
N TYR A 721 -19.93 -6.54 -2.16
CA TYR A 721 -20.03 -7.99 -2.31
C TYR A 721 -21.46 -8.42 -1.98
N VAL A 722 -22.15 -8.96 -2.99
CA VAL A 722 -23.59 -9.19 -3.00
C VAL A 722 -23.87 -10.62 -2.61
N ASP A 723 -24.45 -10.80 -1.43
CA ASP A 723 -25.13 -12.03 -1.03
C ASP A 723 -26.48 -12.12 -1.76
N ARG A 724 -26.58 -13.00 -2.76
CA ARG A 724 -27.74 -13.06 -3.67
C ARG A 724 -28.83 -14.04 -3.23
N ASP A 725 -28.50 -14.99 -2.37
CA ASP A 725 -29.48 -15.93 -1.80
C ASP A 725 -29.78 -15.65 -0.32
N CYS A 726 -29.16 -14.60 0.22
CA CYS A 726 -29.38 -14.04 1.55
C CYS A 726 -29.10 -15.05 2.67
N ASP A 727 -28.05 -15.85 2.51
CA ASP A 727 -27.63 -16.84 3.50
C ASP A 727 -26.51 -16.36 4.46
N LEU A 728 -26.31 -15.03 4.48
CA LEU A 728 -25.36 -14.26 5.29
C LEU A 728 -23.90 -14.48 4.88
N VAL A 729 -23.67 -14.82 3.61
CA VAL A 729 -22.35 -15.06 3.04
C VAL A 729 -22.40 -14.67 1.56
N ASP A 730 -21.39 -13.94 1.08
CA ASP A 730 -21.14 -13.83 -0.36
C ASP A 730 -20.67 -15.21 -0.86
N GLY A 731 -21.57 -16.01 -1.42
CA GLY A 731 -21.40 -17.41 -1.78
C GLY A 731 -22.27 -18.36 -0.95
N VAL A 732 -22.76 -19.45 -1.54
CA VAL A 732 -23.64 -20.43 -0.86
C VAL A 732 -23.05 -21.04 0.43
N ALA A 733 -23.47 -20.59 1.61
CA ALA A 733 -23.03 -21.04 2.92
C ALA A 733 -23.31 -22.54 3.16
N ALA A 734 -24.45 -23.05 2.68
CA ALA A 734 -24.86 -24.44 2.90
C ALA A 734 -23.92 -25.47 2.25
N THR A 735 -23.20 -25.09 1.20
CA THR A 735 -22.30 -25.98 0.44
C THR A 735 -20.86 -25.51 0.41
N SER A 736 -20.54 -24.40 1.09
CA SER A 736 -19.18 -23.89 1.20
C SER A 736 -18.39 -24.55 2.34
N LEU A 737 -17.07 -24.62 2.18
CA LEU A 737 -16.15 -24.96 3.26
C LEU A 737 -15.51 -23.70 3.83
N PHE A 738 -15.49 -23.57 5.15
CA PHE A 738 -15.02 -22.38 5.85
C PHE A 738 -13.63 -22.58 6.45
N VAL A 739 -12.77 -21.56 6.34
CA VAL A 739 -11.39 -21.58 6.83
C VAL A 739 -11.11 -20.33 7.67
N ARG A 740 -10.56 -20.51 8.87
CA ARG A 740 -10.16 -19.42 9.77
C ARG A 740 -8.84 -19.72 10.46
N ALA A 741 -7.90 -18.78 10.36
CA ALA A 741 -6.60 -18.86 11.03
C ALA A 741 -6.77 -19.09 12.55
N GLY A 742 -5.96 -19.98 13.12
CA GLY A 742 -5.99 -20.30 14.55
C GLY A 742 -7.17 -21.18 15.01
N ALA A 743 -8.10 -21.55 14.12
CA ALA A 743 -9.11 -22.56 14.47
C ALA A 743 -8.44 -23.91 14.74
N SER A 744 -8.92 -24.65 15.75
CA SER A 744 -8.40 -25.98 16.12
C SER A 744 -8.64 -27.07 15.06
N GLY A 745 -9.22 -26.70 13.91
CA GLY A 745 -9.74 -27.61 12.91
C GLY A 745 -11.16 -28.10 13.24
N GLY A 746 -11.82 -28.66 12.23
CA GLY A 746 -13.22 -29.07 12.27
C GLY A 746 -13.64 -29.81 11.00
N ASN A 747 -14.94 -29.81 10.71
CA ASN A 747 -15.51 -30.41 9.50
C ASN A 747 -15.67 -29.42 8.34
N GLY A 748 -15.21 -28.18 8.51
CA GLY A 748 -15.29 -27.13 7.48
C GLY A 748 -16.63 -26.40 7.43
N THR A 749 -17.51 -26.59 8.42
CA THR A 749 -18.72 -25.76 8.55
C THR A 749 -18.37 -24.38 9.12
N ARG A 750 -19.23 -23.37 8.93
CA ARG A 750 -19.04 -22.02 9.48
C ARG A 750 -18.78 -22.00 11.01
N ALA A 751 -19.44 -22.90 11.75
CA ALA A 751 -19.25 -23.06 13.19
C ALA A 751 -17.96 -23.83 13.58
N GLN A 752 -17.46 -24.69 12.70
CA GLN A 752 -16.24 -25.49 12.91
C GLN A 752 -15.33 -25.41 11.68
N PRO A 753 -14.75 -24.23 11.40
CA PRO A 753 -13.94 -24.02 10.21
C PRO A 753 -12.62 -24.80 10.28
N PHE A 754 -12.03 -25.06 9.12
CA PHE A 754 -10.66 -25.57 9.05
C PHE A 754 -9.66 -24.51 9.52
N GLY A 755 -8.56 -24.95 10.15
CA GLY A 755 -7.48 -24.07 10.59
C GLY A 755 -6.46 -23.72 9.50
N SER A 756 -6.54 -24.37 8.34
CA SER A 756 -5.63 -24.15 7.19
C SER A 756 -6.36 -24.32 5.87
N ILE A 757 -5.91 -23.59 4.86
CA ILE A 757 -6.38 -23.63 3.47
C ILE A 757 -6.09 -25.00 2.86
N GLY A 758 -4.90 -25.56 3.13
CA GLY A 758 -4.51 -26.89 2.65
C GLY A 758 -5.44 -28.00 3.11
N ALA A 759 -5.94 -27.94 4.36
CA ALA A 759 -6.92 -28.89 4.88
C ALA A 759 -8.27 -28.79 4.16
N ALA A 760 -8.75 -27.58 3.88
CA ALA A 760 -9.99 -27.36 3.14
C ALA A 760 -9.87 -27.85 1.69
N ILE A 761 -8.76 -27.57 0.99
CA ILE A 761 -8.50 -28.09 -0.37
C ILE A 761 -8.41 -29.63 -0.38
N ALA A 762 -7.97 -30.24 0.72
CA ALA A 762 -7.98 -31.70 0.85
C ALA A 762 -9.39 -32.27 0.99
N ALA A 763 -10.29 -31.56 1.68
CA ALA A 763 -11.68 -31.96 1.91
C ALA A 763 -12.64 -31.57 0.77
N PHE A 764 -12.27 -30.60 -0.07
CA PHE A 764 -13.13 -30.07 -1.12
C PHE A 764 -13.50 -31.13 -2.18
N ASN A 765 -14.80 -31.22 -2.45
CA ASN A 765 -15.38 -32.09 -3.47
C ASN A 765 -16.31 -31.26 -4.37
N PRO A 766 -15.98 -31.04 -5.65
CA PRO A 766 -16.77 -30.20 -6.55
C PRO A 766 -18.17 -30.75 -6.87
N ALA A 767 -18.48 -31.99 -6.50
CA ALA A 767 -19.82 -32.55 -6.64
C ALA A 767 -20.78 -32.15 -5.51
N THR A 768 -20.25 -31.69 -4.38
CA THR A 768 -21.04 -31.38 -3.17
C THR A 768 -20.74 -30.01 -2.59
N HIS A 769 -19.62 -29.38 -2.98
CA HIS A 769 -19.20 -28.09 -2.47
C HIS A 769 -19.15 -27.04 -3.58
N SER A 770 -19.61 -25.83 -3.26
CA SER A 770 -19.59 -24.67 -4.16
C SER A 770 -18.25 -23.93 -4.11
N ALA A 771 -17.74 -23.65 -2.91
CA ALA A 771 -16.53 -22.86 -2.70
C ALA A 771 -15.81 -23.19 -1.39
N ILE A 772 -14.60 -22.67 -1.24
CA ILE A 772 -13.85 -22.56 0.00
C ILE A 772 -13.73 -21.06 0.33
N LEU A 773 -14.24 -20.67 1.49
CA LEU A 773 -14.30 -19.28 1.94
C LEU A 773 -13.33 -19.10 3.10
N VAL A 774 -12.43 -18.13 2.96
CA VAL A 774 -11.31 -17.93 3.88
C VAL A 774 -11.44 -16.58 4.57
N ALA A 775 -11.53 -16.62 5.90
CA ALA A 775 -11.57 -15.43 6.72
C ALA A 775 -10.21 -14.73 6.77
N ALA A 776 -10.23 -13.43 7.02
CA ALA A 776 -9.07 -12.60 7.26
C ALA A 776 -8.14 -13.20 8.32
N GLY A 777 -6.85 -12.99 8.11
CA GLY A 777 -5.79 -13.53 8.95
C GLY A 777 -4.61 -14.04 8.13
N SER A 778 -3.54 -14.42 8.83
CA SER A 778 -2.31 -14.93 8.24
C SER A 778 -2.28 -16.46 8.20
N TYR A 779 -2.04 -17.01 7.02
CA TYR A 779 -1.95 -18.43 6.73
C TYR A 779 -0.53 -18.74 6.26
N PHE A 780 0.28 -19.24 7.20
CA PHE A 780 1.67 -19.63 6.93
C PHE A 780 1.74 -21.07 6.41
N GLU A 781 1.43 -21.25 5.12
CA GLU A 781 1.48 -22.54 4.44
C GLU A 781 1.67 -22.38 2.94
N GLN A 782 2.13 -23.44 2.28
CA GLN A 782 2.26 -23.47 0.83
C GLN A 782 1.01 -24.07 0.19
N VAL A 783 0.26 -23.25 -0.54
CA VAL A 783 -1.04 -23.62 -1.12
C VAL A 783 -0.85 -24.31 -2.48
N VAL A 784 -1.56 -25.43 -2.70
CA VAL A 784 -1.60 -26.15 -3.98
C VAL A 784 -3.04 -26.28 -4.42
N LEU A 785 -3.38 -25.60 -5.52
CA LEU A 785 -4.71 -25.65 -6.10
C LEU A 785 -4.95 -27.01 -6.78
N LYS A 786 -6.20 -27.48 -6.73
CA LYS A 786 -6.66 -28.69 -7.41
C LYS A 786 -7.77 -28.33 -8.40
N ASN A 787 -7.89 -29.14 -9.44
CA ASN A 787 -8.98 -29.04 -10.41
C ASN A 787 -10.35 -29.00 -9.72
N GLY A 788 -11.15 -27.98 -10.05
CA GLY A 788 -12.52 -27.82 -9.55
C GLY A 788 -12.62 -26.97 -8.28
N VAL A 789 -11.50 -26.62 -7.63
CA VAL A 789 -11.52 -25.83 -6.39
C VAL A 789 -11.82 -24.36 -6.69
N LYS A 790 -12.82 -23.79 -6.03
CA LYS A 790 -13.05 -22.35 -6.02
C LYS A 790 -12.71 -21.79 -4.64
N LEU A 791 -11.64 -21.01 -4.56
CA LEU A 791 -11.05 -20.53 -3.31
C LEU A 791 -11.10 -19.01 -3.26
N TYR A 792 -11.74 -18.47 -2.21
CA TYR A 792 -11.99 -17.04 -2.05
C TYR A 792 -11.54 -16.56 -0.66
N GLY A 793 -10.72 -15.53 -0.63
CA GLY A 793 -10.37 -14.77 0.57
C GLY A 793 -11.18 -13.48 0.67
N GLY A 794 -10.93 -12.73 1.73
CA GLY A 794 -11.58 -11.45 1.98
C GLY A 794 -12.77 -11.52 2.92
N TYR A 795 -12.98 -12.61 3.67
CA TYR A 795 -14.13 -12.71 4.56
C TYR A 795 -13.82 -12.18 5.97
N SER A 796 -14.80 -11.57 6.63
CA SER A 796 -14.74 -11.25 8.05
C SER A 796 -14.54 -12.52 8.91
N SER A 797 -14.11 -12.36 10.16
CA SER A 797 -13.81 -13.52 11.05
C SER A 797 -15.01 -14.44 11.35
N ASP A 798 -16.23 -13.92 11.17
CA ASP A 798 -17.53 -14.60 11.29
C ASP A 798 -18.16 -14.91 9.92
N PHE A 799 -17.50 -14.56 8.82
CA PHE A 799 -17.90 -14.74 7.43
C PHE A 799 -19.17 -13.99 7.01
N SER A 800 -19.68 -13.07 7.84
CA SER A 800 -20.92 -12.31 7.56
C SER A 800 -20.73 -11.24 6.50
N ARG A 801 -19.47 -10.83 6.28
CA ARG A 801 -19.11 -9.82 5.30
C ARG A 801 -17.92 -10.31 4.50
N ARG A 802 -17.86 -9.83 3.26
CA ARG A 802 -16.68 -9.99 2.41
C ARG A 802 -16.26 -8.63 1.88
N ASP A 803 -14.96 -8.41 1.92
CA ASP A 803 -14.24 -7.25 1.39
C ASP A 803 -12.76 -7.64 1.33
N VAL A 804 -12.23 -7.80 0.11
CA VAL A 804 -10.85 -8.30 -0.05
C VAL A 804 -9.78 -7.30 0.39
N VAL A 805 -10.15 -6.01 0.56
CA VAL A 805 -9.26 -4.95 1.04
C VAL A 805 -9.41 -4.76 2.54
N ALA A 806 -10.64 -4.69 3.05
CA ALA A 806 -10.89 -4.48 4.49
C ALA A 806 -10.63 -5.74 5.34
N PHE A 807 -10.74 -6.94 4.75
CA PHE A 807 -10.54 -8.22 5.43
C PHE A 807 -9.41 -9.03 4.79
N PRO A 808 -8.16 -8.53 4.82
CA PRO A 808 -7.05 -9.13 4.09
C PRO A 808 -6.79 -10.57 4.55
N THR A 809 -6.70 -11.47 3.58
CA THR A 809 -6.39 -12.88 3.78
C THR A 809 -4.97 -13.15 3.29
N LEU A 810 -4.02 -13.12 4.22
CA LEU A 810 -2.59 -13.17 3.91
C LEU A 810 -2.10 -14.61 3.83
N ILE A 811 -1.50 -14.99 2.70
CA ILE A 811 -0.81 -16.27 2.50
C ILE A 811 0.69 -16.01 2.43
N GLU A 812 1.41 -16.65 3.34
CA GLU A 812 2.87 -16.66 3.41
C GLU A 812 3.36 -18.10 3.39
N SER A 813 4.56 -18.33 2.88
CA SER A 813 5.17 -19.65 2.91
C SER A 813 6.64 -19.57 3.29
N PRO A 814 7.20 -20.62 3.92
CA PRO A 814 8.64 -20.69 4.12
C PRO A 814 9.35 -20.89 2.77
N GLU A 815 10.61 -20.46 2.70
CA GLU A 815 11.50 -20.72 1.57
C GLU A 815 11.51 -22.23 1.22
N PRO A 816 11.27 -22.61 -0.05
CA PRO A 816 11.30 -24.00 -0.48
C PRO A 816 12.68 -24.63 -0.27
N ASN A 817 12.70 -25.92 0.11
CA ASN A 817 13.95 -26.66 0.19
C ASN A 817 14.48 -27.04 -1.20
N PHE A 818 15.31 -26.15 -1.76
CA PHE A 818 15.93 -26.29 -3.08
C PHE A 818 16.84 -27.52 -3.23
N ALA A 819 17.34 -28.11 -2.13
CA ALA A 819 18.22 -29.27 -2.18
C ALA A 819 17.48 -30.60 -2.48
N SER A 820 16.14 -30.61 -2.35
CA SER A 820 15.34 -31.84 -2.42
C SER A 820 14.85 -32.21 -3.84
N GLY A 821 15.01 -31.33 -4.83
CA GLY A 821 14.68 -31.60 -6.25
C GLY A 821 13.20 -31.84 -6.59
N SER A 822 12.31 -31.87 -5.60
CA SER A 822 10.85 -31.98 -5.77
C SER A 822 10.17 -31.02 -4.81
N PHE A 823 10.21 -29.73 -5.15
CA PHE A 823 9.62 -28.67 -4.35
C PHE A 823 8.52 -27.96 -5.14
N ARG A 824 7.45 -27.64 -4.44
CA ARG A 824 6.46 -26.64 -4.86
C ARG A 824 7.19 -25.30 -4.93
N ARG A 825 7.05 -24.61 -6.06
CA ARG A 825 7.88 -23.46 -6.41
C ARG A 825 7.32 -22.15 -5.93
N GLY A 826 6.00 -22.01 -5.83
CA GLY A 826 5.36 -20.77 -5.38
C GLY A 826 4.88 -20.82 -3.94
N THR A 827 4.57 -19.67 -3.33
CA THR A 827 3.68 -19.61 -2.15
C THR A 827 2.33 -20.25 -2.48
N VAL A 828 1.81 -19.96 -3.68
CA VAL A 828 0.64 -20.62 -4.28
C VAL A 828 1.06 -21.35 -5.56
N ASN A 829 0.59 -22.58 -5.75
CA ASN A 829 0.95 -23.42 -6.90
C ASN A 829 -0.30 -23.93 -7.61
N ALA A 830 -0.35 -23.77 -8.93
CA ALA A 830 -1.43 -24.23 -9.79
C ALA A 830 -0.88 -24.98 -10.99
N GLU A 831 -0.91 -26.32 -10.95
CA GLU A 831 -0.37 -27.16 -12.01
C GLU A 831 -1.45 -28.02 -12.68
N ASN A 832 -1.49 -28.00 -14.01
CA ASN A 832 -2.40 -28.80 -14.84
C ASN A 832 -3.89 -28.58 -14.51
N ILE A 833 -4.27 -27.32 -14.27
CA ILE A 833 -5.66 -26.95 -14.03
C ILE A 833 -6.41 -26.88 -15.38
N THR A 834 -7.35 -27.79 -15.57
CA THR A 834 -8.17 -27.96 -16.78
C THR A 834 -9.67 -27.99 -16.50
N SER A 835 -10.06 -28.00 -15.22
CA SER A 835 -11.44 -27.88 -14.74
C SER A 835 -11.65 -26.51 -14.07
N PRO A 836 -12.86 -25.91 -14.12
CA PRO A 836 -13.13 -24.58 -13.57
C PRO A 836 -12.63 -24.45 -12.12
N THR A 837 -11.67 -23.56 -11.89
CA THR A 837 -10.96 -23.38 -10.62
C THR A 837 -10.72 -21.88 -10.43
N VAL A 838 -10.97 -21.38 -9.22
CA VAL A 838 -10.84 -19.94 -8.90
C VAL A 838 -9.89 -19.77 -7.72
N PHE A 839 -9.04 -18.75 -7.81
CA PHE A 839 -8.21 -18.26 -6.71
C PHE A 839 -8.31 -16.74 -6.65
N ALA A 840 -9.03 -16.22 -5.64
CA ALA A 840 -9.32 -14.80 -5.57
C ALA A 840 -9.43 -14.21 -4.17
N GLY A 841 -9.13 -12.92 -4.02
CA GLY A 841 -9.30 -12.19 -2.76
C GLY A 841 -8.21 -12.43 -1.71
N PHE A 842 -7.00 -12.78 -2.12
CA PHE A 842 -5.88 -13.04 -1.21
C PHE A 842 -4.78 -11.99 -1.33
N THR A 843 -4.13 -11.69 -0.20
CA THR A 843 -2.79 -11.11 -0.21
C THR A 843 -1.79 -12.26 -0.25
N VAL A 844 -0.99 -12.38 -1.30
CA VAL A 844 0.00 -13.45 -1.44
C VAL A 844 1.39 -12.85 -1.39
N ARG A 845 2.18 -13.20 -0.37
CA ARG A 845 3.57 -12.80 -0.27
C ARG A 845 4.47 -13.93 -0.77
N GLY A 846 5.31 -13.64 -1.75
CA GLY A 846 6.39 -14.53 -2.18
C GLY A 846 7.41 -14.69 -1.06
N TYR A 847 7.97 -15.89 -0.92
CA TYR A 847 9.02 -16.14 0.05
C TYR A 847 10.32 -15.46 -0.38
N ASP A 848 11.11 -14.97 0.56
CA ASP A 848 12.47 -14.49 0.25
C ASP A 848 13.44 -15.67 0.17
N VAL A 849 14.31 -15.64 -0.84
CA VAL A 849 15.35 -16.66 -1.02
C VAL A 849 16.58 -16.26 -0.23
N THR A 850 16.82 -16.97 0.88
CA THR A 850 18.02 -16.82 1.71
C THR A 850 19.09 -17.87 1.38
N PHE A 851 18.73 -18.90 0.59
CA PHE A 851 19.62 -19.95 0.16
C PHE A 851 20.83 -19.41 -0.62
N ARG A 852 22.03 -19.76 -0.15
CA ARG A 852 23.29 -19.39 -0.79
C ARG A 852 23.82 -20.55 -1.65
N PRO A 853 23.94 -20.38 -2.97
CA PRO A 853 24.39 -21.45 -3.86
C PRO A 853 25.92 -21.64 -3.76
N ALA A 854 26.44 -22.74 -4.32
CA ALA A 854 27.88 -23.02 -4.37
C ALA A 854 28.62 -22.05 -5.31
N PRO A 855 29.95 -21.84 -5.20
CA PRO A 855 30.70 -20.92 -6.05
C PRO A 855 30.41 -21.07 -7.55
N GLY A 856 30.19 -19.93 -8.22
CA GLY A 856 29.83 -19.85 -9.64
C GLY A 856 28.41 -20.33 -10.01
N GLN A 857 27.60 -20.77 -9.04
CA GLN A 857 26.21 -21.20 -9.29
C GLN A 857 25.22 -20.03 -9.18
N PRO A 858 24.11 -20.08 -9.96
CA PRO A 858 23.09 -19.06 -9.94
C PRO A 858 22.28 -19.04 -8.64
N GLY A 859 21.73 -17.88 -8.29
CA GLY A 859 20.74 -17.73 -7.23
C GLY A 859 19.39 -18.33 -7.63
N MET A 860 18.60 -18.72 -6.63
CA MET A 860 17.29 -19.34 -6.84
C MET A 860 16.19 -18.29 -7.00
N ASN A 861 15.14 -18.60 -7.76
CA ASN A 861 14.01 -17.70 -7.98
C ASN A 861 13.03 -17.72 -6.79
N SER A 862 12.39 -16.57 -6.56
CA SER A 862 11.20 -16.46 -5.73
C SER A 862 9.94 -16.39 -6.60
N TYR A 863 8.94 -17.19 -6.26
CA TYR A 863 7.63 -17.16 -6.92
C TYR A 863 6.54 -16.96 -5.87
N ALA A 864 5.72 -15.90 -5.98
CA ALA A 864 4.54 -15.78 -5.13
C ALA A 864 3.43 -16.74 -5.63
N ILE A 865 3.08 -16.67 -6.92
CA ILE A 865 2.15 -17.59 -7.57
C ILE A 865 2.83 -18.28 -8.75
N TYR A 866 2.95 -19.61 -8.69
CA TYR A 866 3.52 -20.45 -9.74
C TYR A 866 2.42 -21.22 -10.48
N VAL A 867 2.32 -21.03 -11.79
CA VAL A 867 1.30 -21.65 -12.65
C VAL A 867 1.96 -22.44 -13.77
N LYS A 868 1.61 -23.72 -13.90
CA LYS A 868 2.14 -24.61 -14.93
C LYS A 868 1.03 -25.33 -15.70
N ASN A 869 1.08 -25.31 -17.03
CA ASN A 869 0.19 -26.10 -17.90
C ASN A 869 -1.31 -25.97 -17.60
N SER A 870 -1.74 -24.82 -17.08
CA SER A 870 -3.14 -24.55 -16.74
C SER A 870 -3.82 -23.81 -17.89
N THR A 871 -5.09 -24.13 -18.15
CA THR A 871 -5.85 -23.55 -19.26
C THR A 871 -6.69 -22.36 -18.78
N SER A 872 -7.54 -21.83 -19.65
CA SER A 872 -8.59 -20.85 -19.31
C SER A 872 -9.62 -21.34 -18.28
N ALA A 873 -9.47 -22.55 -17.77
CA ALA A 873 -10.24 -23.07 -16.64
C ALA A 873 -9.75 -22.55 -15.27
N LEU A 874 -8.55 -21.99 -15.19
CA LEU A 874 -8.03 -21.34 -13.99
C LEU A 874 -8.27 -19.82 -14.06
N THR A 875 -8.95 -19.29 -13.04
CA THR A 875 -9.11 -17.84 -12.82
C THR A 875 -8.31 -17.41 -11.60
N ILE A 876 -7.44 -16.41 -11.77
CA ILE A 876 -6.69 -15.74 -10.70
C ILE A 876 -7.12 -14.28 -10.70
N ALA A 877 -7.88 -13.85 -9.68
CA ALA A 877 -8.48 -12.52 -9.69
C ALA A 877 -8.51 -11.83 -8.33
N ASN A 878 -8.48 -10.49 -8.30
CA ASN A 878 -8.67 -9.71 -7.07
C ASN A 878 -7.69 -10.09 -5.94
N ASN A 879 -6.46 -10.46 -6.30
CA ASN A 879 -5.39 -10.73 -5.35
C ASN A 879 -4.43 -9.55 -5.28
N HIS A 880 -3.85 -9.33 -4.12
CA HIS A 880 -2.70 -8.46 -3.92
C HIS A 880 -1.45 -9.34 -3.82
N VAL A 881 -0.61 -9.33 -4.84
CA VAL A 881 0.51 -10.27 -4.95
C VAL A 881 1.82 -9.51 -4.78
N VAL A 882 2.52 -9.79 -3.70
CA VAL A 882 3.82 -9.19 -3.39
C VAL A 882 4.91 -10.19 -3.77
N GLY A 883 5.77 -9.82 -4.72
CA GLY A 883 6.93 -10.64 -5.10
C GLY A 883 7.91 -10.77 -3.93
N GLY A 884 8.43 -11.99 -3.70
CA GLY A 884 9.52 -12.19 -2.74
C GLY A 884 10.89 -11.94 -3.38
N ARG A 885 11.90 -11.73 -2.55
CA ARG A 885 13.28 -11.49 -3.01
C ARG A 885 13.90 -12.73 -3.65
N GLY A 886 14.45 -12.58 -4.85
CA GLY A 886 15.27 -13.59 -5.52
C GLY A 886 16.64 -13.78 -4.84
N GLY A 887 17.21 -14.98 -4.93
CA GLY A 887 18.45 -15.31 -4.21
C GLY A 887 19.68 -14.73 -4.87
N ASP A 888 20.66 -14.31 -4.07
CA ASP A 888 21.96 -13.87 -4.60
C ASP A 888 22.76 -15.05 -5.16
N ALA A 889 23.45 -14.81 -6.27
CA ALA A 889 24.38 -15.78 -6.83
C ALA A 889 25.69 -15.81 -6.06
N ALA A 890 26.40 -16.94 -6.16
CA ALA A 890 27.73 -17.04 -5.59
C ALA A 890 28.79 -16.43 -6.51
N ALA A 891 29.81 -15.83 -5.90
CA ALA A 891 31.00 -15.39 -6.63
C ALA A 891 31.73 -16.59 -7.27
N GLY A 892 32.42 -16.33 -8.37
CA GLY A 892 33.33 -17.27 -9.00
C GLY A 892 34.57 -17.51 -8.12
N THR A 893 35.21 -18.66 -8.27
CA THR A 893 36.45 -18.92 -7.52
C THR A 893 37.61 -18.10 -8.09
N PRO A 894 38.46 -17.48 -7.25
CA PRO A 894 39.62 -16.72 -7.70
C PRO A 894 40.58 -17.56 -8.56
N GLY A 895 41.24 -16.88 -9.49
CA GLY A 895 42.37 -17.44 -10.23
C GLY A 895 43.56 -17.73 -9.30
N LYS A 896 44.51 -18.55 -9.78
CA LYS A 896 45.76 -18.82 -9.06
C LYS A 896 46.87 -17.97 -9.65
N ALA A 897 47.65 -17.33 -8.78
CA ALA A 897 48.86 -16.64 -9.19
C ALA A 897 49.82 -17.59 -9.92
N GLY A 898 50.49 -17.06 -10.95
CA GLY A 898 51.53 -17.79 -11.66
C GLY A 898 52.72 -18.07 -10.75
N ALA A 899 53.42 -19.18 -10.97
CA ALA A 899 54.62 -19.51 -10.22
C ALA A 899 55.80 -18.60 -10.64
N ASN A 900 56.48 -18.01 -9.66
CA ASN A 900 57.69 -17.22 -9.87
C ASN A 900 58.82 -18.08 -10.46
N GLY A 901 59.63 -17.49 -11.33
CA GLY A 901 60.81 -18.13 -11.90
C GLY A 901 61.94 -18.29 -10.87
N GLY A 902 62.71 -19.37 -10.99
CA GLY A 902 63.92 -19.57 -10.21
C GLY A 902 65.08 -18.66 -10.65
N VAL A 903 65.98 -18.35 -9.71
CA VAL A 903 67.21 -17.60 -9.99
C VAL A 903 68.17 -18.41 -10.87
N GLY A 904 68.88 -17.74 -11.78
CA GLY A 904 69.99 -18.33 -12.52
C GLY A 904 71.18 -18.59 -11.60
N ALA A 905 71.96 -19.63 -11.91
CA ALA A 905 73.15 -19.94 -11.14
C ALA A 905 74.28 -18.94 -11.46
N ASN A 906 75.11 -18.66 -10.45
CA ASN A 906 76.30 -17.85 -10.65
C ASN A 906 77.23 -18.48 -11.69
N GLY A 907 77.90 -17.63 -12.46
CA GLY A 907 79.06 -18.04 -13.26
C GLY A 907 80.22 -18.44 -12.34
N LEU A 908 81.22 -19.08 -12.92
CA LEU A 908 82.44 -19.45 -12.22
C LEU A 908 83.44 -18.30 -12.28
N ASN A 909 84.18 -18.11 -11.18
CA ASN A 909 85.28 -17.15 -11.13
C ASN A 909 86.36 -17.50 -12.16
N SER A 910 87.15 -16.50 -12.56
CA SER A 910 88.32 -16.68 -13.41
C SER A 910 89.25 -17.75 -12.85
N LYS A 911 89.85 -18.53 -13.75
CA LYS A 911 90.72 -19.65 -13.40
C LYS A 911 92.10 -19.46 -14.03
N GLU A 912 93.13 -19.61 -13.21
CA GLU A 912 94.50 -19.69 -13.69
C GLU A 912 94.72 -21.00 -14.48
N CYS A 913 95.27 -20.87 -15.69
CA CYS A 913 95.45 -21.96 -16.63
C CYS A 913 96.69 -22.81 -16.27
N GLN A 914 96.77 -24.01 -16.85
CA GLN A 914 97.95 -24.86 -16.78
C GLN A 914 98.98 -24.51 -17.86
N SER A 915 98.61 -23.67 -18.84
CA SER A 915 99.47 -23.25 -19.95
C SER A 915 99.39 -21.74 -20.21
N ALA A 916 100.39 -21.21 -20.90
CA ALA A 916 100.49 -19.79 -21.27
C ALA A 916 99.32 -19.28 -22.14
N THR A 917 98.70 -20.18 -22.93
CA THR A 917 97.63 -19.84 -23.88
C THR A 917 96.25 -20.37 -23.46
N CYS A 918 96.15 -21.04 -22.31
CA CYS A 918 94.93 -21.71 -21.85
C CYS A 918 94.35 -22.73 -22.84
N ALA A 919 95.15 -23.21 -23.79
CA ALA A 919 94.67 -24.03 -24.90
C ALA A 919 94.05 -25.36 -24.42
N GLY A 920 92.81 -25.62 -24.84
CA GLY A 920 92.09 -26.85 -24.51
C GLY A 920 91.42 -26.85 -23.13
N GLU A 921 91.53 -25.76 -22.36
CA GLU A 921 90.83 -25.60 -21.09
C GLU A 921 89.47 -24.91 -21.28
N SER A 922 88.47 -25.30 -20.51
CA SER A 922 87.15 -24.67 -20.52
C SER A 922 86.48 -24.68 -19.16
N GLN A 923 85.57 -23.73 -18.95
CA GLN A 923 84.63 -23.75 -17.83
C GLN A 923 83.20 -23.52 -18.34
N PRO A 924 82.22 -24.30 -17.83
CA PRO A 924 80.83 -24.08 -18.18
C PRO A 924 80.31 -22.77 -17.57
N GLY A 925 79.41 -22.10 -18.29
CA GLY A 925 78.61 -21.01 -17.73
C GLY A 925 77.68 -21.50 -16.63
N GLY A 926 77.17 -20.56 -15.83
CA GLY A 926 76.12 -20.85 -14.84
C GLY A 926 74.88 -21.41 -15.53
N ALA A 927 74.25 -22.41 -14.91
CA ALA A 927 72.98 -22.94 -15.39
C ALA A 927 71.89 -21.84 -15.36
N GLY A 928 71.05 -21.79 -16.39
CA GLY A 928 69.89 -20.90 -16.39
C GLY A 928 68.91 -21.27 -15.28
N GLY A 929 68.19 -20.28 -14.77
CA GLY A 929 67.13 -20.49 -13.79
C GLY A 929 66.05 -21.40 -14.38
N THR A 930 65.42 -22.21 -13.54
CA THR A 930 64.33 -23.11 -13.94
C THR A 930 62.99 -22.68 -13.36
N ASN A 931 61.92 -22.92 -14.12
CA ASN A 931 60.55 -22.83 -13.64
C ASN A 931 59.80 -24.12 -14.01
N PRO A 932 59.72 -25.12 -13.10
CA PRO A 932 59.09 -26.40 -13.37
C PRO A 932 57.61 -26.31 -13.77
N SER A 933 56.92 -25.25 -13.33
CA SER A 933 55.52 -25.00 -13.64
C SER A 933 55.29 -24.50 -15.08
N CYS A 934 56.32 -23.95 -15.72
CA CYS A 934 56.28 -23.54 -17.13
C CYS A 934 57.68 -23.63 -17.76
N PRO A 935 58.12 -24.83 -18.20
CA PRO A 935 59.50 -25.06 -18.67
C PRO A 935 59.92 -24.21 -19.89
N SER A 936 58.95 -23.70 -20.65
CA SER A 936 59.20 -22.76 -21.77
C SER A 936 59.74 -21.40 -21.33
N ALA A 937 59.65 -21.07 -20.04
CA ALA A 937 60.15 -19.82 -19.44
C ALA A 937 61.53 -19.97 -18.78
N ASN A 938 62.20 -21.13 -18.92
CA ASN A 938 63.53 -21.33 -18.35
C ASN A 938 64.54 -20.32 -18.90
N GLY A 939 65.42 -19.82 -18.04
CA GLY A 939 66.50 -18.92 -18.42
C GLY A 939 67.59 -19.64 -19.21
N ASN A 940 68.36 -18.89 -19.99
CA ASN A 940 69.50 -19.46 -20.71
C ASN A 940 70.68 -19.69 -19.76
N ALA A 941 71.45 -20.75 -20.04
CA ALA A 941 72.76 -20.90 -19.44
C ALA A 941 73.69 -19.76 -19.86
N GLY A 942 74.57 -19.34 -18.95
CA GLY A 942 75.60 -18.35 -19.23
C GLY A 942 76.62 -18.86 -20.25
N ALA A 943 77.34 -17.94 -20.89
CA ALA A 943 78.39 -18.31 -21.82
C ALA A 943 79.50 -19.10 -21.12
N SER A 944 79.87 -20.23 -21.71
CA SER A 944 81.06 -20.97 -21.32
C SER A 944 82.31 -20.29 -21.85
N VAL A 945 83.40 -20.32 -21.09
CA VAL A 945 84.71 -19.83 -21.54
C VAL A 945 85.53 -21.01 -22.07
N GLN A 946 86.18 -20.84 -23.22
CA GLN A 946 87.03 -21.85 -23.85
C GLN A 946 88.34 -21.24 -24.32
N GLY A 947 89.47 -21.79 -23.88
CA GLY A 947 90.79 -21.36 -24.33
C GLY A 947 91.14 -21.93 -25.71
N ASN A 948 91.26 -21.04 -26.72
CA ASN A 948 91.74 -21.39 -28.05
C ASN A 948 93.20 -20.93 -28.27
N ASN A 949 93.86 -21.55 -29.24
CA ASN A 949 95.31 -21.45 -29.42
C ASN A 949 95.76 -20.34 -30.41
N VAL A 950 94.89 -19.39 -30.79
CA VAL A 950 95.23 -18.33 -31.76
C VAL A 950 94.40 -17.06 -31.61
N ALA A 951 95.11 -15.94 -31.75
CA ALA A 951 94.74 -14.53 -31.66
C ALA A 951 93.28 -14.14 -31.99
N SER A 952 92.76 -13.31 -31.09
CA SER A 952 91.78 -12.23 -31.28
C SER A 952 90.32 -12.45 -30.90
N PHE A 953 89.77 -13.67 -30.83
CA PHE A 953 88.40 -13.87 -30.31
C PHE A 953 88.22 -15.26 -29.67
N MET A 954 87.80 -15.33 -28.40
CA MET A 954 87.18 -16.57 -27.88
C MET A 954 85.75 -16.64 -28.45
N PRO A 955 85.39 -17.67 -29.25
CA PRO A 955 84.01 -17.87 -29.64
C PRO A 955 83.18 -18.17 -28.39
N GLN A 956 82.23 -17.29 -28.07
CA GLN A 956 81.32 -17.50 -26.95
C GLN A 956 80.36 -18.62 -27.33
N GLY A 957 80.45 -19.75 -26.63
CA GLY A 957 79.50 -20.83 -26.76
C GLY A 957 78.19 -20.46 -26.06
N TYR A 958 77.36 -19.61 -26.69
CA TYR A 958 75.94 -19.56 -26.32
C TYR A 958 75.26 -20.83 -26.83
N GLN A 959 74.54 -21.50 -25.96
CA GLN A 959 73.54 -22.47 -26.42
C GLN A 959 72.34 -21.66 -27.00
N PRO A 960 71.86 -21.95 -28.23
CA PRO A 960 70.70 -21.23 -28.80
C PRO A 960 69.37 -21.74 -28.23
N PRO A 961 68.26 -20.97 -28.27
CA PRO A 961 68.10 -19.56 -27.88
C PRO A 961 66.92 -19.38 -26.88
N LEU A 962 66.86 -18.24 -26.17
CA LEU A 962 65.63 -17.51 -25.73
C LEU A 962 66.06 -16.33 -24.81
N GLY A 963 66.09 -15.11 -25.34
CA GLY A 963 66.55 -13.89 -24.63
C GLY A 963 67.85 -13.30 -25.19
N LYS A 964 68.04 -11.97 -25.04
CA LYS A 964 69.26 -11.28 -25.49
C LYS A 964 70.40 -11.61 -24.54
N ASN A 965 71.19 -12.62 -24.87
CA ASN A 965 72.38 -12.96 -24.08
C ASN A 965 73.35 -11.77 -24.01
N GLY A 966 74.09 -11.66 -22.91
CA GLY A 966 75.12 -10.63 -22.73
C GLY A 966 76.17 -10.70 -23.83
N LEU A 967 76.86 -9.59 -24.11
CA LEU A 967 78.06 -9.66 -24.96
C LEU A 967 79.24 -10.05 -24.07
N GLY A 968 79.92 -11.16 -24.34
CA GLY A 968 81.17 -11.50 -23.65
C GLY A 968 82.33 -10.64 -24.14
N ALA A 969 83.43 -10.68 -23.39
CA ALA A 969 84.51 -9.71 -23.53
C ALA A 969 85.61 -10.14 -24.51
N GLN A 970 86.47 -9.19 -24.85
CA GLN A 970 87.68 -9.44 -25.65
C GLN A 970 88.83 -9.92 -24.76
N ASN A 971 89.74 -10.72 -25.34
CA ASN A 971 90.90 -11.23 -24.61
C ASN A 971 91.94 -10.14 -24.37
N GLY A 972 92.51 -10.13 -23.16
CA GLY A 972 93.69 -9.36 -22.83
C GLY A 972 94.97 -10.14 -23.11
N ASN A 973 96.12 -9.46 -22.97
CA ASN A 973 97.42 -10.11 -23.04
C ASN A 973 98.35 -9.56 -21.96
N TYR A 974 98.98 -10.46 -21.19
CA TYR A 974 100.13 -10.16 -20.35
C TYR A 974 101.35 -10.06 -21.26
N ASN A 975 101.79 -8.83 -21.49
CA ASN A 975 102.92 -8.57 -22.36
C ASN A 975 103.79 -7.49 -21.75
N HIS A 976 105.03 -7.85 -21.41
CA HIS A 976 106.02 -6.90 -20.92
C HIS A 976 106.66 -6.17 -22.11
N PRO A 977 106.49 -4.85 -22.28
CA PRO A 977 107.11 -4.13 -23.37
C PRO A 977 108.64 -4.22 -23.24
N VAL A 978 109.33 -4.41 -24.37
CA VAL A 978 110.78 -4.67 -24.43
C VAL A 978 111.65 -3.57 -23.79
N ASN A 979 111.04 -2.43 -23.40
CA ASN A 979 111.69 -1.23 -22.87
C ASN A 979 111.20 -0.80 -21.46
N ALA A 980 110.53 -1.68 -20.70
CA ALA A 980 110.06 -1.32 -19.35
C ALA A 980 111.20 -1.24 -18.30
N PRO A 981 111.06 -0.49 -17.20
CA PRO A 981 112.10 -0.31 -16.18
C PRO A 981 112.56 -1.64 -15.54
N PRO A 982 113.84 -1.77 -15.14
CA PRO A 982 114.44 -3.05 -14.72
C PRO A 982 113.85 -3.70 -13.46
N ILE A 983 113.10 -2.97 -12.63
CA ILE A 983 112.40 -3.54 -11.47
C ILE A 983 111.17 -4.37 -11.89
N VAL A 984 110.58 -4.08 -13.05
CA VAL A 984 109.35 -4.75 -13.53
C VAL A 984 109.66 -6.03 -14.33
N ALA A 985 110.87 -6.14 -14.90
CA ALA A 985 111.34 -7.28 -15.70
C ALA A 985 111.44 -8.62 -14.94
N ALA A 986 111.37 -8.61 -13.61
CA ALA A 986 111.35 -9.84 -12.82
C ALA A 986 109.97 -10.53 -12.81
N LEU A 987 108.87 -9.80 -13.08
CA LEU A 987 107.51 -10.24 -12.78
C LEU A 987 106.72 -10.69 -14.03
N CYS A 988 106.29 -11.96 -14.08
CA CYS A 988 105.63 -12.56 -15.27
C CYS A 988 104.16 -12.15 -15.51
N LYS A 989 103.48 -11.56 -14.51
CA LYS A 989 102.01 -11.35 -14.50
C LYS A 989 101.60 -9.97 -13.95
N TYR A 990 102.21 -8.88 -14.43
CA TYR A 990 101.99 -7.55 -13.83
C TYR A 990 101.70 -6.39 -14.80
N ASP A 991 101.83 -6.59 -16.12
CA ASP A 991 101.39 -5.63 -17.15
C ASP A 991 100.34 -6.27 -18.06
N CYS A 992 99.06 -6.02 -17.77
CA CYS A 992 97.94 -6.45 -18.60
C CYS A 992 97.59 -5.36 -19.60
N THR A 993 97.67 -5.66 -20.89
CA THR A 993 97.06 -4.79 -21.91
C THR A 993 95.58 -5.17 -22.04
N ILE A 994 94.71 -4.31 -21.51
CA ILE A 994 93.25 -4.48 -21.60
C ILE A 994 92.74 -3.84 -22.91
N PRO A 995 91.91 -4.54 -23.72
CA PRO A 995 91.26 -3.95 -24.89
C PRO A 995 90.35 -2.78 -24.52
N ALA A 996 90.15 -1.83 -25.45
CA ALA A 996 89.33 -0.63 -25.21
C ALA A 996 87.86 -0.91 -24.82
N THR A 997 87.33 -2.09 -25.13
CA THR A 997 85.97 -2.54 -24.80
C THR A 997 85.87 -3.32 -23.48
N GLY A 998 86.98 -3.51 -22.76
CA GLY A 998 87.04 -4.20 -21.46
C GLY A 998 87.08 -5.74 -21.55
N VAL A 999 87.44 -6.40 -20.42
CA VAL A 999 87.54 -7.87 -20.26
C VAL A 999 86.36 -8.48 -19.49
N ASN A 1000 85.38 -7.67 -19.08
CA ASN A 1000 84.19 -8.13 -18.37
C ASN A 1000 83.09 -8.51 -19.36
N GLY A 1001 82.48 -9.68 -19.19
CA GLY A 1001 81.27 -10.04 -19.94
C GLY A 1001 80.06 -9.24 -19.47
N GLY A 1002 79.08 -9.06 -20.35
CA GLY A 1002 77.81 -8.43 -20.03
C GLY A 1002 77.02 -9.25 -19.00
N SER A 1003 76.25 -8.56 -18.16
CA SER A 1003 75.43 -9.19 -17.12
C SER A 1003 74.39 -10.15 -17.71
N ALA A 1004 74.05 -11.19 -16.95
CA ALA A 1004 72.85 -11.98 -17.20
C ALA A 1004 71.60 -11.12 -17.02
N GLN A 1005 70.54 -11.43 -17.75
CA GLN A 1005 69.26 -10.75 -17.64
C GLN A 1005 68.31 -11.55 -16.76
N ASN A 1006 67.44 -10.82 -16.04
CA ASN A 1006 66.30 -11.43 -15.37
C ASN A 1006 65.31 -11.94 -16.42
N GLY A 1007 64.58 -13.01 -16.09
CA GLY A 1007 63.37 -13.36 -16.83
C GLY A 1007 62.31 -12.28 -16.65
N THR A 1008 61.38 -12.19 -17.59
CA THR A 1008 60.26 -11.25 -17.49
C THR A 1008 59.13 -11.85 -16.66
N ASP A 1009 58.21 -11.01 -16.19
CA ASP A 1009 57.00 -11.47 -15.49
C ASP A 1009 56.02 -12.13 -16.48
N GLY A 1010 55.29 -13.15 -16.01
CA GLY A 1010 54.20 -13.75 -16.77
C GLY A 1010 53.04 -12.76 -16.90
N SER A 1011 52.26 -12.85 -17.98
CA SER A 1011 51.10 -11.96 -18.09
C SER A 1011 50.01 -12.38 -17.09
N PRO A 1012 49.26 -11.42 -16.52
CA PRO A 1012 48.09 -11.73 -15.71
C PRO A 1012 47.04 -12.45 -16.57
N GLY A 1013 46.21 -13.27 -15.93
CA GLY A 1013 44.99 -13.76 -16.58
C GLY A 1013 44.07 -12.58 -16.93
N GLN A 1014 43.28 -12.71 -17.99
CA GLN A 1014 42.29 -11.69 -18.35
C GLN A 1014 40.96 -12.02 -17.67
N GLY A 1015 40.25 -10.99 -17.21
CA GLY A 1015 38.92 -11.12 -16.62
C GLY A 1015 37.91 -11.73 -17.59
N GLY A 1016 36.96 -12.48 -17.04
CA GLY A 1016 35.82 -12.99 -17.80
C GLY A 1016 34.86 -11.86 -18.20
N ALA A 1017 33.97 -12.14 -19.15
CA ALA A 1017 32.91 -11.21 -19.52
C ALA A 1017 31.72 -11.36 -18.58
N GLY A 1018 31.01 -10.25 -18.32
CA GLY A 1018 29.71 -10.28 -17.68
C GLY A 1018 28.67 -11.05 -18.51
N CYS A 1019 27.54 -11.39 -17.88
CA CYS A 1019 26.43 -12.07 -18.53
C CYS A 1019 26.00 -11.37 -19.84
N GLN A 1020 25.80 -12.16 -20.90
CA GLN A 1020 25.38 -11.67 -22.22
C GLN A 1020 23.85 -11.74 -22.44
N MET A 1021 23.11 -12.45 -21.59
CA MET A 1021 21.66 -12.68 -21.72
C MET A 1021 20.85 -11.87 -20.69
N ALA A 1022 20.70 -10.56 -20.90
CA ALA A 1022 19.99 -9.67 -19.97
C ALA A 1022 18.50 -10.03 -19.72
N LYS A 1023 17.85 -10.81 -20.59
CA LYS A 1023 16.40 -11.14 -20.49
C LYS A 1023 16.10 -12.53 -19.91
N GLY A 1024 17.13 -13.36 -19.70
CA GLY A 1024 16.96 -14.77 -19.31
C GLY A 1024 16.25 -15.65 -20.34
N ALA A 1025 16.02 -16.91 -19.98
CA ALA A 1025 15.28 -17.90 -20.76
C ALA A 1025 14.53 -18.85 -19.82
N ILE A 1026 13.53 -19.56 -20.33
CA ILE A 1026 12.85 -20.62 -19.58
C ILE A 1026 13.52 -21.95 -19.87
N VAL A 1027 14.08 -22.60 -18.85
CA VAL A 1027 14.71 -23.92 -18.94
C VAL A 1027 14.21 -24.78 -17.78
N GLY A 1028 13.73 -25.98 -18.08
CA GLY A 1028 13.24 -26.90 -17.03
C GLY A 1028 12.05 -26.36 -16.22
N ASP A 1029 11.19 -25.56 -16.86
CA ASP A 1029 10.04 -24.87 -16.26
C ASP A 1029 10.38 -23.74 -15.28
N GLU A 1030 11.62 -23.26 -15.30
CA GLU A 1030 12.12 -22.17 -14.45
C GLU A 1030 12.75 -21.07 -15.30
N TRP A 1031 12.74 -19.85 -14.76
CA TRP A 1031 13.49 -18.76 -15.35
C TRP A 1031 14.96 -18.90 -14.98
N VAL A 1032 15.84 -18.86 -15.98
CA VAL A 1032 17.28 -18.95 -15.79
C VAL A 1032 17.99 -17.86 -16.57
N VAL A 1033 19.13 -17.41 -16.07
CA VAL A 1033 20.02 -16.45 -16.74
C VAL A 1033 21.41 -17.05 -16.82
N SER A 1034 22.18 -16.69 -17.85
CA SER A 1034 23.58 -17.11 -17.94
C SER A 1034 24.41 -16.39 -16.88
N GLY A 1035 25.30 -17.10 -16.19
CA GLY A 1035 26.35 -16.47 -15.38
C GLY A 1035 27.38 -15.70 -16.21
N GLY A 1036 28.36 -15.10 -15.54
CA GLY A 1036 29.55 -14.57 -16.20
C GLY A 1036 30.40 -15.69 -16.81
N SER A 1037 31.20 -15.36 -17.83
CA SER A 1037 32.18 -16.33 -18.35
C SER A 1037 33.40 -16.40 -17.44
N ALA A 1038 34.09 -17.55 -17.45
CA ALA A 1038 35.41 -17.65 -16.83
C ALA A 1038 36.40 -16.70 -17.54
N GLY A 1039 37.41 -16.27 -16.81
CA GLY A 1039 38.54 -15.55 -17.39
C GLY A 1039 39.36 -16.41 -18.35
N SER A 1040 40.41 -15.84 -18.91
CA SER A 1040 41.41 -16.60 -19.68
C SER A 1040 42.75 -16.64 -18.96
N ASN A 1041 43.46 -17.77 -19.08
CA ASN A 1041 44.76 -17.95 -18.46
C ASN A 1041 45.78 -16.95 -19.03
N GLY A 1042 46.65 -16.45 -18.16
CA GLY A 1042 47.82 -15.68 -18.57
C GLY A 1042 48.81 -16.54 -19.35
N THR A 1043 49.67 -15.90 -20.14
CA THR A 1043 50.76 -16.55 -20.86
C THR A 1043 52.04 -16.55 -20.03
N ALA A 1044 52.81 -17.64 -20.12
CA ALA A 1044 54.12 -17.72 -19.50
C ALA A 1044 55.09 -16.72 -20.14
N ALA A 1045 55.96 -16.14 -19.33
CA ALA A 1045 56.95 -15.16 -19.77
C ALA A 1045 58.13 -15.82 -20.51
N THR A 1046 59.00 -14.99 -21.07
CA THR A 1046 60.28 -15.46 -21.62
C THR A 1046 61.36 -15.50 -20.53
N GLY A 1047 62.18 -16.55 -20.54
CA GLY A 1047 63.38 -16.62 -19.71
C GLY A 1047 64.42 -15.55 -20.06
N GLY A 1048 65.24 -15.20 -19.08
CA GLY A 1048 66.32 -14.21 -19.23
C GLY A 1048 67.50 -14.75 -20.03
N GLY A 1049 68.16 -13.85 -20.77
CA GLY A 1049 69.40 -14.16 -21.46
C GLY A 1049 70.56 -14.45 -20.49
N GLY A 1050 71.40 -15.44 -20.83
CA GLY A 1050 72.59 -15.77 -20.06
C GLY A 1050 73.63 -14.66 -20.15
N GLY A 1051 74.43 -14.49 -19.09
CA GLY A 1051 75.52 -13.53 -19.05
C GLY A 1051 76.64 -13.90 -20.02
N GLY A 1052 77.39 -12.89 -20.45
CA GLY A 1052 78.60 -13.08 -21.24
C GLY A 1052 79.78 -13.55 -20.39
N ALA A 1053 80.65 -14.36 -21.00
CA ALA A 1053 81.90 -14.74 -20.38
C ALA A 1053 82.90 -13.58 -20.45
N GLY A 1054 83.73 -13.46 -19.41
CA GLY A 1054 84.89 -12.58 -19.44
C GLY A 1054 85.94 -13.06 -20.45
N GLY A 1055 86.73 -12.13 -20.94
CA GLY A 1055 87.87 -12.43 -21.81
C GLY A 1055 88.98 -13.11 -21.02
N GLY A 1056 89.68 -14.05 -21.65
CA GLY A 1056 90.91 -14.61 -21.08
C GLY A 1056 92.07 -13.61 -21.19
N VAL A 1057 93.08 -13.77 -20.34
CA VAL A 1057 94.35 -13.06 -20.47
C VAL A 1057 95.43 -14.07 -20.79
N PHE A 1058 95.96 -14.02 -22.01
CA PHE A 1058 97.06 -14.89 -22.40
C PHE A 1058 98.38 -14.36 -21.86
N ASN A 1059 99.35 -15.24 -21.61
CA ASN A 1059 100.69 -14.83 -21.20
C ASN A 1059 101.67 -15.04 -22.34
N SER A 1060 102.01 -13.97 -23.06
CA SER A 1060 102.92 -14.02 -24.20
C SER A 1060 104.40 -13.80 -23.85
N ASN A 1061 104.77 -13.78 -22.57
CA ASN A 1061 106.15 -13.54 -22.10
C ASN A 1061 107.09 -14.75 -22.28
N THR A 1062 106.77 -15.68 -23.18
CA THR A 1062 107.61 -16.85 -23.48
C THR A 1062 108.91 -16.42 -24.14
N GLY A 1063 110.03 -16.52 -23.41
CA GLY A 1063 111.39 -16.22 -23.92
C GLY A 1063 111.98 -14.85 -23.56
N THR A 1064 111.34 -14.07 -22.68
CA THR A 1064 111.78 -12.70 -22.30
C THR A 1064 112.67 -12.62 -21.06
N GLY A 1065 112.93 -13.75 -20.38
CA GLY A 1065 113.87 -13.83 -19.23
C GLY A 1065 113.28 -13.52 -17.85
N CYS A 1066 111.96 -13.37 -17.72
CA CYS A 1066 111.28 -13.18 -16.44
C CYS A 1066 111.46 -14.39 -15.49
N THR A 1067 111.65 -14.15 -14.19
CA THR A 1067 112.05 -15.20 -13.20
C THR A 1067 111.14 -15.31 -11.97
N VAL A 1068 110.18 -14.39 -11.78
CA VAL A 1068 109.26 -14.36 -10.63
C VAL A 1068 107.79 -14.31 -11.11
N GLY A 1069 106.97 -15.29 -10.71
CA GLY A 1069 105.56 -15.43 -11.10
C GLY A 1069 105.29 -16.53 -12.16
N ASN A 1070 104.05 -17.03 -12.23
CA ASN A 1070 103.67 -18.12 -13.17
C ASN A 1070 103.62 -17.64 -14.64
N LEU A 1071 104.13 -18.45 -15.58
CA LEU A 1071 104.10 -18.21 -17.03
C LEU A 1071 102.79 -18.69 -17.70
N VAL A 1072 101.71 -18.81 -16.94
CA VAL A 1072 100.42 -19.31 -17.42
C VAL A 1072 99.46 -18.15 -17.67
N GLY A 1073 98.46 -18.38 -18.54
CA GLY A 1073 97.37 -17.43 -18.77
C GLY A 1073 96.25 -17.57 -17.73
N ASP A 1074 95.24 -16.72 -17.83
CA ASP A 1074 93.99 -16.81 -17.06
C ASP A 1074 92.79 -16.96 -18.00
N LEU A 1075 91.90 -17.91 -17.71
CA LEU A 1075 90.56 -17.93 -18.28
C LEU A 1075 89.70 -16.88 -17.56
N GLY A 1076 89.00 -16.06 -18.33
CA GLY A 1076 88.01 -15.13 -17.81
C GLY A 1076 86.88 -15.86 -17.08
N GLY A 1077 86.20 -15.18 -16.16
CA GLY A 1077 85.03 -15.74 -15.47
C GLY A 1077 83.93 -16.12 -16.46
N THR A 1078 83.18 -17.19 -16.17
CA THR A 1078 82.07 -17.60 -17.04
C THR A 1078 80.83 -16.74 -16.82
N GLY A 1079 79.95 -16.69 -17.82
CA GLY A 1079 78.70 -15.96 -17.68
C GLY A 1079 77.79 -16.59 -16.63
N GLY A 1080 77.06 -15.78 -15.86
CA GLY A 1080 75.97 -16.26 -15.01
C GLY A 1080 74.77 -16.74 -15.84
N GLY A 1081 73.99 -17.67 -15.30
CA GLY A 1081 72.72 -18.07 -15.91
C GLY A 1081 71.69 -16.94 -15.86
N GLY A 1082 70.87 -16.80 -16.90
CA GLY A 1082 69.72 -15.92 -16.89
C GLY A 1082 68.65 -16.43 -15.93
N GLY A 1083 67.87 -15.53 -15.31
CA GLY A 1083 66.74 -15.92 -14.46
C GLY A 1083 65.62 -16.57 -15.29
N ALA A 1084 64.86 -17.50 -14.71
CA ALA A 1084 63.64 -17.97 -15.37
C ALA A 1084 62.55 -16.88 -15.33
N GLY A 1085 61.71 -16.85 -16.37
CA GLY A 1085 60.50 -16.03 -16.38
C GLY A 1085 59.41 -16.59 -15.46
N GLY A 1086 58.44 -15.75 -15.12
CA GLY A 1086 57.23 -16.15 -14.38
C GLY A 1086 56.24 -16.93 -15.25
N CYS A 1087 55.45 -17.81 -14.64
CA CYS A 1087 54.30 -18.41 -15.32
C CYS A 1087 53.12 -17.42 -15.36
N GLY A 1088 52.22 -17.58 -16.34
CA GLY A 1088 50.95 -16.86 -16.32
C GLY A 1088 50.04 -17.35 -15.18
N GLY A 1089 49.19 -16.46 -14.66
CA GLY A 1089 48.15 -16.84 -13.71
C GLY A 1089 47.05 -17.69 -14.35
N THR A 1090 46.37 -18.54 -13.58
CA THR A 1090 45.18 -19.23 -14.06
C THR A 1090 43.96 -18.31 -13.94
N ALA A 1091 43.01 -18.46 -14.86
CA ALA A 1091 41.75 -17.74 -14.82
C ALA A 1091 40.95 -18.06 -13.54
N GLY A 1092 40.24 -17.06 -13.04
CA GLY A 1092 39.12 -17.26 -12.13
C GLY A 1092 37.86 -17.70 -12.88
N ASP A 1093 36.95 -18.34 -12.15
CA ASP A 1093 35.66 -18.76 -12.69
C ASP A 1093 34.70 -17.56 -12.79
N GLY A 1094 33.69 -17.67 -13.65
CA GLY A 1094 32.61 -16.69 -13.73
C GLY A 1094 31.72 -16.73 -12.49
N GLY A 1095 31.15 -15.59 -12.11
CA GLY A 1095 30.12 -15.53 -11.07
C GLY A 1095 28.77 -16.01 -11.59
N GLY A 1096 27.93 -16.53 -10.69
CA GLY A 1096 26.56 -16.94 -11.02
C GLY A 1096 25.65 -15.74 -11.35
N SER A 1097 24.50 -16.01 -11.97
CA SER A 1097 23.43 -15.01 -12.12
C SER A 1097 22.52 -14.96 -10.90
N GLY A 1098 22.03 -13.79 -10.51
CA GLY A 1098 21.04 -13.68 -9.44
C GLY A 1098 19.71 -14.34 -9.81
N GLY A 1099 18.94 -14.73 -8.79
CA GLY A 1099 17.59 -15.28 -8.96
C GLY A 1099 16.54 -14.21 -9.25
N GLY A 1100 15.51 -14.55 -9.99
CA GLY A 1100 14.39 -13.66 -10.31
C GLY A 1100 13.37 -13.58 -9.17
N SER A 1101 12.66 -12.45 -9.10
CA SER A 1101 11.48 -12.25 -8.27
C SER A 1101 10.25 -12.20 -9.17
N PHE A 1102 9.27 -13.06 -8.89
CA PHE A 1102 8.06 -13.17 -9.69
C PHE A 1102 6.82 -13.14 -8.81
N GLY A 1103 5.94 -12.16 -9.04
CA GLY A 1103 4.59 -12.16 -8.47
C GLY A 1103 3.76 -13.31 -9.04
N ILE A 1104 3.53 -13.35 -10.35
CA ILE A 1104 2.82 -14.44 -11.02
C ILE A 1104 3.67 -14.98 -12.17
N PHE A 1105 4.04 -16.25 -12.10
CA PHE A 1105 4.85 -16.92 -13.12
C PHE A 1105 4.04 -18.01 -13.81
N VAL A 1106 3.80 -17.85 -15.12
CA VAL A 1106 3.03 -18.78 -15.93
C VAL A 1106 3.94 -19.47 -16.95
N VAL A 1107 3.98 -20.80 -16.92
CA VAL A 1107 4.83 -21.60 -17.81
C VAL A 1107 4.08 -22.75 -18.46
N PHE A 1108 4.47 -23.06 -19.70
CA PHE A 1108 3.91 -24.15 -20.47
C PHE A 1108 5.02 -25.04 -21.04
N THR A 1109 4.86 -26.36 -20.92
CA THR A 1109 5.81 -27.33 -21.50
C THR A 1109 5.64 -27.50 -23.01
N SER A 1110 4.53 -26.99 -23.57
CA SER A 1110 4.21 -26.95 -25.00
C SER A 1110 3.27 -25.79 -25.28
N ALA A 1111 3.11 -25.38 -26.54
CA ALA A 1111 2.17 -24.30 -26.90
C ALA A 1111 0.74 -24.60 -26.35
N PRO A 1112 0.16 -23.74 -25.50
CA PRO A 1112 -1.15 -23.98 -24.92
C PRO A 1112 -2.29 -23.73 -25.93
N THR A 1113 -3.40 -24.44 -25.77
CA THR A 1113 -4.64 -24.19 -26.52
C THR A 1113 -5.44 -23.02 -25.95
N SER A 1114 -5.32 -22.77 -24.64
CA SER A 1114 -5.77 -21.56 -23.95
C SER A 1114 -4.91 -21.30 -22.72
N VAL A 1115 -4.91 -20.06 -22.23
CA VAL A 1115 -4.14 -19.61 -21.07
C VAL A 1115 -5.06 -19.31 -19.89
N PRO A 1116 -4.57 -19.32 -18.64
CA PRO A 1116 -5.35 -18.92 -17.47
C PRO A 1116 -5.91 -17.51 -17.60
N VAL A 1117 -7.06 -17.27 -16.97
CA VAL A 1117 -7.70 -15.96 -16.90
C VAL A 1117 -7.13 -15.22 -15.68
N ILE A 1118 -6.41 -14.13 -15.91
CA ILE A 1118 -5.77 -13.35 -14.84
C ILE A 1118 -6.22 -11.89 -14.99
N HIS A 1119 -6.97 -11.36 -14.02
CA HIS A 1119 -7.50 -10.00 -14.07
C HIS A 1119 -7.70 -9.41 -12.67
N GLY A 1120 -7.78 -8.09 -12.55
CA GLY A 1120 -8.08 -7.41 -11.29
C GLY A 1120 -7.11 -7.71 -10.14
N ASN A 1121 -5.88 -8.13 -10.40
CA ASN A 1121 -4.85 -8.33 -9.36
C ASN A 1121 -3.94 -7.10 -9.31
N ILE A 1122 -3.52 -6.71 -8.11
CA ILE A 1122 -2.37 -5.82 -7.91
C ILE A 1122 -1.14 -6.71 -7.74
N VAL A 1123 -0.04 -6.38 -8.43
CA VAL A 1123 1.20 -7.13 -8.33
C VAL A 1123 2.34 -6.17 -8.03
N ASP A 1124 2.87 -6.28 -6.82
CA ASP A 1124 4.02 -5.50 -6.38
C ASP A 1124 5.31 -6.25 -6.70
N PRO A 1125 6.32 -5.56 -7.26
CA PRO A 1125 7.59 -6.18 -7.59
C PRO A 1125 8.37 -6.50 -6.31
N GLY A 1126 8.93 -7.70 -6.23
CA GLY A 1126 10.01 -7.99 -5.27
C GLY A 1126 11.39 -7.77 -5.91
N ALA A 1127 12.42 -7.60 -5.09
CA ALA A 1127 13.79 -7.44 -5.59
C ALA A 1127 14.36 -8.73 -6.20
N GLY A 1128 14.99 -8.65 -7.36
CA GLY A 1128 15.82 -9.74 -7.88
C GLY A 1128 17.08 -9.93 -7.04
N GLY A 1129 17.65 -11.13 -7.07
CA GLY A 1129 18.94 -11.41 -6.43
C GLY A 1129 20.09 -10.78 -7.18
N ARG A 1130 21.17 -10.46 -6.46
CA ARG A 1130 22.41 -9.90 -7.04
C ARG A 1130 23.19 -11.00 -7.78
N GLY A 1131 23.79 -10.64 -8.90
CA GLY A 1131 24.75 -11.50 -9.59
C GLY A 1131 26.03 -11.68 -8.76
N GLY A 1132 26.66 -12.85 -8.87
CA GLY A 1132 27.94 -13.10 -8.25
C GLY A 1132 29.07 -12.39 -9.00
N ASN A 1133 30.03 -11.85 -8.27
CA ASN A 1133 31.26 -11.32 -8.87
C ASN A 1133 32.07 -12.45 -9.54
N GLY A 1134 32.77 -12.13 -10.63
CA GLY A 1134 33.77 -13.05 -11.18
C GLY A 1134 34.92 -13.28 -10.20
N GLY A 1135 35.55 -14.45 -10.28
CA GLY A 1135 36.75 -14.74 -9.51
C GLY A 1135 37.90 -13.82 -9.94
N PRO A 1136 38.52 -13.06 -9.02
CA PRO A 1136 39.63 -12.16 -9.35
C PRO A 1136 40.91 -12.90 -9.74
#